data_AF-A0A6B1FPF9-F1
#
_entry.id   AF-A0A6B1FPF9-F1
#
_cell.length_a   1.000
_cell.length_b   1.000
_cell.length_c   1.000
_cell.angle_alpha   90.00
_cell.angle_beta   90.00
_cell.angle_gamma   90.00
#
_symmetry.space_group_name_H-M   'P 1'
#
loop_
_entity.id
_entity.type
_entity.pdbx_description
1 polymer ?
#
loop_
_entity_poly.entity_id
_entity_poly.type
_entity_poly.pdbx_seq_one_letter_code
_entity_poly.pdbx_strand_id
1 'polypeptide(L)'
;MKTVVGILVVMAVLPVAAHAQLTSAEYTVNTGEMRLNFDTPYDSLSILLSRIQITDGTENVTASFNDFVRARPGILYLNMDTEKMNTINNMSNPILVLNEGAVKFGGVNNAAQSVPLTGIIQVGAVIPKGNEDILSVAELSVDHFNHVLEQHDALWRLEMVLKDYDDQILSLLELQQANIHVAIGTESLLAKNRIAQLGMTVIACCAAHTDYDIVHADPLSFAMIPDDDDALEATIALMNERGVNRILPVYPADDRHVLDRIDHLAQTAVAEGIQYNLLHSGEDIASYVSNAVVSDLMSVPGIRLGVLLTDTEDAPRILEAASKDRSLTRVMWFGQSPNNDILNNSNATSFAQEVDYSVPYPSGLENPVTVSLDSHVYNTLYRVPDPTAFGAYDVVQIVGLAILGDVNIHKSTIDTFGSLNFAAEDVASAIPEISGAYGGYTTYTGLDESGGLTAPVYQIQTIRDDDWVRIGMYNNPKYTSSGAISFGDTILPHTQHTAGEPLVHDVVPVGLLVHEYDAHAAGLAARMGLALMNDEYTLVVNDVTNDDIESSMNLFNDVGIPIVLVHAPELSMLEASQYAQNNDMLIIGTASTTRIFATPNDDTFRMLPSDVWQAKALAGIMQHDNIQGVVAIYPDSPEIRLLLEDVATEFTGEIDMTHSYDDVNNAMSDAAVSIRSMADKYGTGSTAVLVMAGDDTADIMNAARGTAKQVNWYGSLGIAGSHKIQNEATDMINLAAVSPAMSDGGPAQIILDSLSGTQLPMYSASLFEAARLAGVAMTESDSNTSIARAILPSIADGAGLIFDHTTLDGNGDLASSAYDIWRLDDNMWTRDSAYDATGGYTTKIPIGVITPLTGPDTQRGIQQMWGAHLAISAQNDMLKQDGMPWRLSQRVVDTATVPNVALDAARTLYNSNIQVALGPPDTASMDMIGEFGIDNDFTVVSCCSHTLNVNHTGTTSLGSPQIHQFLTIMHMLNDDQITSLLIIQSNNNTTDIILNNLVSNFNGLLNVQRYAANDTYSQITTNAESTISGMLNSYSSSSVGVLLLTYDDAASILEAALHQNNLQYVNWYGLSVDGALPSILSSPDAVTTATNTNFAVATPAIPQDVSELTLELQTSMGFVPSSDAYLMYDAATLLSTTIIRLNGNSAASAVAEIMPLLAQDMVGITGLLTPDVNNQRLHISHDVWSIVGGEWRLQKTIP
;
A
#
# COMPACT_ATOMS: atom_id res chain seq x y z
N MET A 1 12.11 -26.21 -11.39
CA MET A 1 12.26 -26.86 -10.07
C MET A 1 11.92 -25.78 -9.07
N LYS A 2 11.01 -26.02 -8.12
CA LYS A 2 10.67 -25.01 -7.11
C LYS A 2 11.85 -24.86 -6.16
N THR A 3 12.30 -23.64 -5.97
CA THR A 3 13.39 -23.33 -5.05
C THR A 3 12.80 -23.22 -3.64
N VAL A 4 13.35 -23.94 -2.66
CA VAL A 4 12.78 -23.96 -1.29
C VAL A 4 13.70 -23.21 -0.32
N VAL A 5 13.13 -22.30 0.45
CA VAL A 5 13.80 -21.57 1.53
C VAL A 5 13.02 -21.79 2.84
N GLY A 6 13.71 -22.10 3.93
CA GLY A 6 13.11 -22.24 5.26
C GLY A 6 13.28 -20.97 6.09
N ILE A 7 12.33 -20.66 6.96
CA ILE A 7 12.46 -19.67 8.04
C ILE A 7 12.21 -20.36 9.36
N LEU A 8 13.19 -20.26 10.26
CA LEU A 8 13.04 -20.62 11.66
C LEU A 8 12.87 -19.35 12.50
N VAL A 9 11.72 -19.20 13.15
CA VAL A 9 11.46 -18.14 14.14
C VAL A 9 11.50 -18.75 15.53
N VAL A 10 12.14 -18.05 16.48
CA VAL A 10 12.30 -18.56 17.85
C VAL A 10 11.72 -17.60 18.88
N MET A 11 10.74 -18.06 19.65
CA MET A 11 10.14 -17.31 20.76
C MET A 11 10.91 -17.52 22.07
N ALA A 12 11.34 -16.42 22.69
CA ALA A 12 11.80 -16.42 24.08
C ALA A 12 10.59 -16.32 25.02
N VAL A 13 10.44 -17.20 26.01
CA VAL A 13 9.37 -17.10 27.02
C VAL A 13 9.99 -16.68 28.36
N LEU A 14 9.63 -15.49 28.87
CA LEU A 14 10.00 -15.04 30.21
C LEU A 14 8.83 -15.17 31.20
N PRO A 15 9.03 -15.72 32.41
CA PRO A 15 7.98 -15.78 33.43
C PRO A 15 7.98 -14.50 34.31
N VAL A 16 6.87 -13.74 34.33
CA VAL A 16 6.67 -12.63 35.29
C VAL A 16 5.44 -12.89 36.18
N ALA A 17 5.59 -12.67 37.49
CA ALA A 17 4.54 -12.82 38.51
C ALA A 17 3.74 -11.50 38.68
N ALA A 18 2.41 -11.55 38.61
CA ALA A 18 1.59 -10.37 38.36
C ALA A 18 0.62 -9.94 39.50
N HIS A 19 0.32 -8.63 39.53
CA HIS A 19 -0.81 -7.99 40.24
C HIS A 19 -2.02 -7.85 39.29
N ALA A 20 -3.25 -7.71 39.81
CA ALA A 20 -4.47 -7.51 39.00
C ALA A 20 -4.80 -6.02 38.76
N GLN A 21 -4.55 -5.50 37.56
CA GLN A 21 -4.94 -4.17 37.08
C GLN A 21 -6.02 -4.26 36.00
N LEU A 22 -6.95 -3.29 36.00
CA LEU A 22 -7.91 -3.11 34.91
C LEU A 22 -7.17 -2.58 33.69
N THR A 23 -7.22 -3.33 32.60
CA THR A 23 -6.52 -2.99 31.35
C THR A 23 -7.42 -2.29 30.36
N SER A 24 -8.70 -2.66 30.27
CA SER A 24 -9.66 -1.97 29.40
C SER A 24 -11.11 -2.10 29.88
N ALA A 25 -11.94 -1.15 29.44
CA ALA A 25 -13.39 -1.15 29.64
C ALA A 25 -14.10 -0.85 28.31
N GLU A 26 -14.90 -1.80 27.85
CA GLU A 26 -15.61 -1.74 26.57
C GLU A 26 -17.13 -1.65 26.84
N TYR A 27 -17.85 -0.84 26.07
CA TYR A 27 -19.29 -0.65 26.20
C TYR A 27 -20.00 -0.68 24.85
N THR A 28 -20.92 -1.62 24.66
CA THR A 28 -21.72 -1.73 23.45
C THR A 28 -22.89 -0.76 23.48
N VAL A 29 -22.84 0.23 22.58
CA VAL A 29 -23.72 1.41 22.57
C VAL A 29 -25.20 1.03 22.47
N ASN A 30 -25.50 -0.03 21.71
CA ASN A 30 -26.88 -0.42 21.39
C ASN A 30 -27.49 -1.39 22.41
N THR A 31 -26.67 -2.20 23.08
CA THR A 31 -27.14 -3.29 23.97
C THR A 31 -26.94 -2.98 25.46
N GLY A 32 -26.08 -2.01 25.79
CA GLY A 32 -25.70 -1.68 27.16
C GLY A 32 -24.79 -2.72 27.81
N GLU A 33 -24.30 -3.70 27.05
CA GLU A 33 -23.32 -4.65 27.53
C GLU A 33 -21.98 -3.95 27.78
N MET A 34 -21.36 -4.29 28.90
CA MET A 34 -20.07 -3.74 29.30
C MET A 34 -19.12 -4.86 29.68
N ARG A 35 -17.91 -4.80 29.15
CA ARG A 35 -16.84 -5.78 29.38
C ARG A 35 -15.64 -5.08 30.01
N LEU A 36 -15.22 -5.57 31.18
CA LEU A 36 -14.03 -5.08 31.89
C LEU A 36 -12.95 -6.16 31.84
N ASN A 37 -11.77 -5.82 31.30
CA ASN A 37 -10.63 -6.74 31.17
C ASN A 37 -9.55 -6.42 32.21
N PHE A 38 -8.94 -7.45 32.76
CA PHE A 38 -7.86 -7.34 33.75
C PHE A 38 -6.66 -8.18 33.31
N ASP A 39 -5.45 -7.69 33.61
CA ASP A 39 -4.16 -8.30 33.28
C ASP A 39 -3.92 -9.68 33.93
N THR A 40 -4.67 -10.04 34.98
CA THR A 40 -4.53 -11.32 35.67
C THR A 40 -5.86 -11.96 36.07
N PRO A 41 -5.92 -13.30 36.13
CA PRO A 41 -7.10 -14.03 36.61
C PRO A 41 -7.48 -13.68 38.05
N TYR A 42 -8.76 -13.41 38.29
CA TYR A 42 -9.34 -13.21 39.63
C TYR A 42 -10.62 -14.03 39.84
N ASP A 43 -11.00 -14.25 41.11
CA ASP A 43 -12.30 -14.83 41.45
C ASP A 43 -13.41 -13.77 41.40
N SER A 44 -14.50 -14.09 40.71
CA SER A 44 -15.75 -13.33 40.59
C SER A 44 -16.30 -12.74 41.90
N LEU A 45 -16.02 -13.34 43.06
CA LEU A 45 -16.46 -12.87 44.38
C LEU A 45 -15.60 -11.74 44.97
N SER A 46 -14.54 -11.33 44.28
CA SER A 46 -13.55 -10.36 44.77
C SER A 46 -13.81 -8.92 44.32
N ILE A 47 -14.84 -8.65 43.51
CA ILE A 47 -15.16 -7.31 42.98
C ILE A 47 -16.35 -6.68 43.73
N LEU A 48 -16.19 -5.44 44.19
CA LEU A 48 -17.24 -4.62 44.79
C LEU A 48 -17.87 -3.69 43.74
N LEU A 49 -18.93 -4.15 43.07
CA LEU A 49 -19.64 -3.41 42.01
C LEU A 49 -20.07 -1.99 42.42
N SER A 50 -20.44 -1.78 43.69
CA SER A 50 -20.80 -0.46 44.22
C SER A 50 -19.65 0.56 44.27
N ARG A 51 -18.43 0.15 43.90
CA ARG A 51 -17.24 0.99 43.78
C ARG A 51 -16.80 1.22 42.33
N ILE A 52 -17.55 0.69 41.36
CA ILE A 52 -17.36 0.93 39.92
C ILE A 52 -18.30 2.06 39.50
N GLN A 53 -17.73 3.14 38.96
CA GLN A 53 -18.47 4.32 38.49
C GLN A 53 -18.09 4.65 37.05
N ILE A 54 -19.03 5.17 36.28
CA ILE A 54 -18.81 5.67 34.92
C ILE A 54 -19.18 7.15 34.95
N THR A 55 -18.29 8.03 34.52
CA THR A 55 -18.50 9.48 34.58
C THR A 55 -17.73 10.19 33.47
N ASP A 56 -18.30 11.28 32.94
CA ASP A 56 -17.61 12.23 32.07
C ASP A 56 -17.27 13.55 32.80
N GLY A 57 -17.42 13.56 34.13
CA GLY A 57 -17.29 14.74 34.98
C GLY A 57 -18.58 15.54 35.17
N THR A 58 -19.63 15.31 34.36
CA THR A 58 -20.94 15.98 34.49
C THR A 58 -22.01 15.04 35.03
N GLU A 59 -22.06 13.82 34.53
CA GLU A 59 -22.98 12.76 34.96
C GLU A 59 -22.21 11.59 35.57
N ASN A 60 -22.89 10.75 36.37
CA ASN A 60 -22.28 9.60 37.03
C ASN A 60 -23.24 8.42 37.13
N VAL A 61 -22.83 7.27 36.59
CA VAL A 61 -23.54 5.99 36.68
C VAL A 61 -22.75 5.05 37.57
N THR A 62 -23.37 4.52 38.63
CA THR A 62 -22.74 3.53 39.52
C THR A 62 -23.25 2.14 39.22
N ALA A 63 -22.34 1.18 39.03
CA ALA A 63 -22.68 -0.21 38.80
C ALA A 63 -23.29 -0.85 40.07
N SER A 64 -24.19 -1.79 39.85
CA SER A 64 -24.99 -2.45 40.87
C SER A 64 -24.97 -3.96 40.68
N PHE A 65 -25.38 -4.70 41.71
CA PHE A 65 -25.47 -6.15 41.63
C PHE A 65 -26.44 -6.64 40.54
N ASN A 66 -27.46 -5.86 40.19
CA ASN A 66 -28.41 -6.21 39.14
C ASN A 66 -27.83 -6.07 37.74
N ASP A 67 -26.73 -5.32 37.58
CA ASP A 67 -26.05 -5.15 36.29
C ASP A 67 -25.09 -6.31 36.03
N PHE A 68 -24.80 -7.16 37.02
CA PHE A 68 -23.87 -8.28 36.87
C PHE A 68 -24.47 -9.41 36.03
N VAL A 69 -23.77 -9.78 34.96
CA VAL A 69 -24.16 -10.90 34.09
C VAL A 69 -23.35 -12.14 34.46
N ARG A 70 -22.03 -12.06 34.34
CA ARG A 70 -21.10 -13.19 34.55
C ARG A 70 -19.67 -12.69 34.72
N ALA A 71 -18.80 -13.55 35.25
CA ALA A 71 -17.37 -13.33 35.30
C ALA A 71 -16.62 -14.55 34.76
N ARG A 72 -15.51 -14.30 34.07
CA ARG A 72 -14.52 -15.28 33.61
C ARG A 72 -13.16 -14.90 34.20
N PRO A 73 -12.16 -15.81 34.21
CA PRO A 73 -10.80 -15.44 34.62
C PRO A 73 -10.33 -14.19 33.85
N GLY A 74 -10.08 -13.08 34.57
CA GLY A 74 -9.61 -11.82 33.98
C GLY A 74 -10.67 -10.94 33.31
N ILE A 75 -11.96 -11.34 33.29
CA ILE A 75 -13.02 -10.58 32.58
C ILE A 75 -14.32 -10.50 33.37
N LEU A 76 -14.89 -9.29 33.49
CA LEU A 76 -16.21 -9.03 34.09
C LEU A 76 -17.21 -8.55 33.02
N TYR A 77 -18.40 -9.15 32.99
CA TYR A 77 -19.49 -8.73 32.10
C TYR A 77 -20.62 -8.09 32.92
N LEU A 78 -21.00 -6.88 32.54
CA LEU A 78 -22.14 -6.13 33.06
C LEU A 78 -23.15 -5.86 31.93
N ASN A 79 -24.40 -5.63 32.28
CA ASN A 79 -25.44 -5.17 31.36
C ASN A 79 -26.23 -4.04 32.03
N MET A 80 -26.16 -2.87 31.43
CA MET A 80 -26.77 -1.65 31.95
C MET A 80 -28.26 -1.62 31.62
N ASP A 81 -29.10 -1.28 32.60
CA ASP A 81 -30.52 -1.05 32.34
C ASP A 81 -30.75 0.17 31.42
N THR A 82 -31.95 0.29 30.87
CA THR A 82 -32.30 1.34 29.89
C THR A 82 -32.07 2.77 30.40
N GLU A 83 -32.21 3.03 31.70
CA GLU A 83 -31.98 4.37 32.26
C GLU A 83 -30.47 4.68 32.27
N LYS A 84 -29.65 3.73 32.71
CA LYS A 84 -28.19 3.84 32.71
C LYS A 84 -27.61 3.89 31.30
N MET A 85 -28.12 3.08 30.37
CA MET A 85 -27.72 3.13 28.96
C MET A 85 -27.95 4.51 28.36
N ASN A 86 -29.15 5.07 28.52
CA ASN A 86 -29.45 6.41 28.00
C ASN A 86 -28.54 7.47 28.61
N THR A 87 -28.13 7.32 29.87
CA THR A 87 -27.21 8.25 30.53
C THR A 87 -25.80 8.13 29.91
N ILE A 88 -25.27 6.91 29.80
CA ILE A 88 -23.93 6.64 29.25
C ILE A 88 -23.86 7.07 27.78
N ASN A 89 -24.89 6.78 26.98
CA ASN A 89 -24.96 7.15 25.55
C ASN A 89 -25.05 8.66 25.30
N ASN A 90 -25.26 9.49 26.32
CA ASN A 90 -25.26 10.94 26.18
C ASN A 90 -23.99 11.59 26.78
N MET A 91 -23.08 10.79 27.34
CA MET A 91 -21.82 11.30 27.88
C MET A 91 -20.89 11.74 26.76
N SER A 92 -20.10 12.77 27.04
CA SER A 92 -19.12 13.27 26.07
C SER A 92 -17.89 12.36 26.00
N ASN A 93 -17.22 12.16 27.15
CA ASN A 93 -16.01 11.33 27.28
C ASN A 93 -16.12 10.46 28.54
N PRO A 94 -16.88 9.36 28.50
CA PRO A 94 -17.08 8.51 29.66
C PRO A 94 -15.77 7.83 30.11
N ILE A 95 -15.47 7.92 31.40
CA ILE A 95 -14.35 7.24 32.05
C ILE A 95 -14.91 6.27 33.08
N LEU A 96 -14.40 5.04 33.09
CA LEU A 96 -14.69 4.06 34.12
C LEU A 96 -13.71 4.22 35.28
N VAL A 97 -14.25 4.49 36.48
CA VAL A 97 -13.52 4.70 37.73
C VAL A 97 -13.75 3.53 38.68
N LEU A 98 -12.68 2.79 38.96
CA LEU A 98 -12.60 1.81 40.05
C LEU A 98 -12.07 2.51 41.31
N ASN A 99 -12.95 2.77 42.29
CA ASN A 99 -12.53 3.36 43.55
C ASN A 99 -11.66 2.40 44.38
N GLU A 100 -10.80 2.93 45.27
CA GLU A 100 -9.88 2.15 46.12
C GLU A 100 -10.61 0.93 46.73
N GLY A 101 -10.02 -0.26 46.62
CA GLY A 101 -10.61 -1.50 47.14
C GLY A 101 -11.81 -2.05 46.36
N ALA A 102 -12.02 -1.62 45.11
CA ALA A 102 -12.99 -2.24 44.18
C ALA A 102 -12.65 -3.71 43.87
N VAL A 103 -11.37 -4.10 43.90
CA VAL A 103 -10.89 -5.48 43.72
C VAL A 103 -10.15 -5.94 44.98
N LYS A 104 -10.49 -7.12 45.53
CA LYS A 104 -9.87 -7.68 46.75
C LYS A 104 -8.96 -8.87 46.41
N PHE A 105 -7.64 -8.68 46.47
CA PHE A 105 -6.65 -9.77 46.48
C PHE A 105 -5.68 -9.64 47.65
N GLY A 106 -5.39 -10.75 48.34
CA GLY A 106 -4.17 -10.89 49.16
C GLY A 106 -3.92 -9.95 50.36
N GLY A 107 -4.87 -9.08 50.76
CA GLY A 107 -4.71 -8.22 51.94
C GLY A 107 -4.06 -6.86 51.70
N VAL A 108 -3.92 -6.43 50.45
CA VAL A 108 -3.51 -5.05 50.09
C VAL A 108 -4.61 -4.42 49.24
N ASN A 109 -4.98 -3.17 49.54
CA ASN A 109 -5.95 -2.41 48.73
C ASN A 109 -5.25 -1.90 47.47
N ASN A 110 -5.76 -2.23 46.28
CA ASN A 110 -5.33 -1.57 45.05
C ASN A 110 -5.76 -0.09 45.06
N ALA A 111 -4.88 0.79 44.58
CA ALA A 111 -5.17 2.21 44.37
C ALA A 111 -6.36 2.40 43.42
N ALA A 112 -7.01 3.57 43.47
CA ALA A 112 -8.07 3.88 42.51
C ALA A 112 -7.52 3.87 41.08
N GLN A 113 -8.27 3.28 40.16
CA GLN A 113 -7.93 3.19 38.74
C GLN A 113 -9.02 3.89 37.92
N SER A 114 -8.62 4.54 36.83
CA SER A 114 -9.52 5.15 35.87
C SER A 114 -9.06 4.78 34.47
N VAL A 115 -9.95 4.21 33.66
CA VAL A 115 -9.68 3.91 32.24
C VAL A 115 -10.75 4.58 31.36
N PRO A 116 -10.39 5.10 30.18
CA PRO A 116 -11.37 5.53 29.20
C PRO A 116 -12.34 4.39 28.86
N LEU A 117 -13.60 4.74 28.60
CA LEU A 117 -14.58 3.78 28.12
C LEU A 117 -14.56 3.75 26.59
N THR A 118 -14.27 2.59 26.01
CA THR A 118 -14.28 2.40 24.55
C THR A 118 -15.67 1.96 24.11
N GLY A 119 -16.31 2.72 23.23
CA GLY A 119 -17.61 2.41 22.64
C GLY A 119 -17.49 1.30 21.58
N ILE A 120 -18.39 0.33 21.60
CA ILE A 120 -18.47 -0.71 20.58
C ILE A 120 -19.67 -0.43 19.68
N ILE A 121 -19.40 -0.22 18.40
CA ILE A 121 -20.42 -0.10 17.35
C ILE A 121 -20.54 -1.44 16.64
N GLN A 122 -21.76 -1.99 16.61
CA GLN A 122 -22.02 -3.27 15.98
C GLN A 122 -22.53 -3.11 14.54
N VAL A 123 -21.87 -3.81 13.61
CA VAL A 123 -22.29 -3.96 12.22
C VAL A 123 -22.68 -5.41 12.00
N GLY A 124 -23.86 -5.65 11.42
CA GLY A 124 -24.33 -7.00 11.15
C GLY A 124 -23.65 -7.59 9.91
N ALA A 125 -23.40 -8.89 9.92
CA ALA A 125 -23.01 -9.62 8.71
C ALA A 125 -23.87 -10.88 8.54
N VAL A 126 -24.48 -11.02 7.37
CA VAL A 126 -25.32 -12.17 7.01
C VAL A 126 -24.66 -12.91 5.84
N ILE A 127 -23.75 -13.82 6.19
CA ILE A 127 -22.86 -14.51 5.24
C ILE A 127 -23.17 -16.02 5.22
N PRO A 128 -23.27 -16.67 4.04
CA PRO A 128 -23.52 -18.11 3.91
C PRO A 128 -22.54 -18.99 4.66
N LYS A 129 -23.07 -20.05 5.28
CA LYS A 129 -22.26 -21.15 5.79
C LYS A 129 -21.60 -21.88 4.61
N GLY A 130 -20.27 -21.78 4.51
CA GLY A 130 -19.48 -22.24 3.36
C GLY A 130 -18.72 -21.14 2.63
N ASN A 131 -19.04 -19.87 2.89
CA ASN A 131 -18.31 -18.70 2.39
C ASN A 131 -17.37 -18.14 3.46
N GLU A 132 -16.50 -19.01 3.98
CA GLU A 132 -15.56 -18.67 5.06
C GLU A 132 -14.56 -17.57 4.65
N ASP A 133 -14.21 -17.48 3.36
CA ASP A 133 -13.27 -16.47 2.86
C ASP A 133 -13.82 -15.05 3.01
N ILE A 134 -15.08 -14.85 2.63
CA ILE A 134 -15.79 -13.57 2.77
C ILE A 134 -15.82 -13.16 4.24
N LEU A 135 -16.14 -14.10 5.12
CA LEU A 135 -16.20 -13.84 6.56
C LEU A 135 -14.86 -13.38 7.11
N SER A 136 -13.80 -14.15 6.86
CA SER A 136 -12.48 -13.84 7.42
C SER A 136 -11.87 -12.57 6.84
N VAL A 137 -12.13 -12.25 5.57
CA VAL A 137 -11.73 -10.97 4.97
C VAL A 137 -12.48 -9.79 5.64
N ALA A 138 -13.76 -9.97 5.93
CA ALA A 138 -14.55 -8.95 6.62
C ALA A 138 -14.09 -8.73 8.07
N GLU A 139 -13.79 -9.81 8.80
CA GLU A 139 -13.21 -9.76 10.16
C GLU A 139 -11.85 -9.06 10.15
N LEU A 140 -10.98 -9.42 9.20
CA LEU A 140 -9.68 -8.77 9.04
C LEU A 140 -9.81 -7.26 8.80
N SER A 141 -10.77 -6.87 7.96
CA SER A 141 -11.02 -5.45 7.70
C SER A 141 -11.47 -4.70 8.94
N VAL A 142 -12.26 -5.33 9.82
CA VAL A 142 -12.65 -4.74 11.11
C VAL A 142 -11.42 -4.51 11.98
N ASP A 143 -10.53 -5.50 12.08
CA ASP A 143 -9.29 -5.38 12.84
C ASP A 143 -8.40 -4.25 12.31
N HIS A 144 -8.24 -4.16 10.98
CA HIS A 144 -7.49 -3.07 10.35
C HIS A 144 -8.11 -1.69 10.63
N PHE A 145 -9.43 -1.55 10.46
CA PHE A 145 -10.10 -0.28 10.73
C PHE A 145 -9.96 0.13 12.21
N ASN A 146 -10.10 -0.83 13.11
CA ASN A 146 -9.93 -0.61 14.55
C ASN A 146 -8.49 -0.24 14.92
N HIS A 147 -7.49 -0.80 14.26
CA HIS A 147 -6.10 -0.42 14.47
C HIS A 147 -5.85 1.04 14.11
N VAL A 148 -6.42 1.51 13.00
CA VAL A 148 -6.35 2.92 12.59
C VAL A 148 -7.06 3.82 13.61
N LEU A 149 -8.22 3.41 14.11
CA LEU A 149 -8.91 4.13 15.19
C LEU A 149 -8.06 4.23 16.48
N GLU A 150 -7.39 3.14 16.87
CA GLU A 150 -6.52 3.09 18.05
C GLU A 150 -5.31 4.03 17.93
N GLN A 151 -4.65 4.08 16.77
CA GLN A 151 -3.55 5.01 16.50
C GLN A 151 -3.96 6.50 16.58
N HIS A 152 -5.26 6.77 16.55
CA HIS A 152 -5.84 8.11 16.59
C HIS A 152 -6.59 8.41 17.89
N ASP A 153 -6.33 7.63 18.95
CA ASP A 153 -6.96 7.79 20.27
C ASP A 153 -8.50 7.78 20.22
N ALA A 154 -9.10 7.10 19.23
CA ALA A 154 -10.54 7.04 19.10
C ALA A 154 -11.15 6.26 20.28
N LEU A 155 -12.18 6.84 20.91
CA LEU A 155 -12.87 6.23 22.05
C LEU A 155 -13.90 5.17 21.63
N TRP A 156 -13.73 4.55 20.47
CA TRP A 156 -14.64 3.53 19.96
C TRP A 156 -13.97 2.59 18.97
N ARG A 157 -14.61 1.44 18.71
CA ARG A 157 -14.21 0.48 17.67
C ARG A 157 -15.42 -0.22 17.07
N LEU A 158 -15.26 -0.80 15.88
CA LEU A 158 -16.23 -1.65 15.22
C LEU A 158 -16.19 -3.09 15.75
N GLU A 159 -17.36 -3.71 15.85
CA GLU A 159 -17.53 -5.14 16.09
C GLU A 159 -18.51 -5.71 15.06
N MET A 160 -18.15 -6.84 14.46
CA MET A 160 -19.02 -7.53 13.52
C MET A 160 -19.91 -8.57 14.24
N VAL A 161 -21.21 -8.51 14.01
CA VAL A 161 -22.18 -9.47 14.54
C VAL A 161 -22.63 -10.42 13.45
N LEU A 162 -22.13 -11.64 13.50
CA LEU A 162 -22.40 -12.69 12.51
C LEU A 162 -23.77 -13.35 12.75
N LYS A 163 -24.54 -13.52 11.68
CA LYS A 163 -25.78 -14.30 11.67
C LYS A 163 -25.77 -15.35 10.57
N ASP A 164 -26.22 -16.56 10.92
CA ASP A 164 -26.29 -17.71 10.01
C ASP A 164 -27.30 -17.46 8.87
N TYR A 165 -27.08 -18.09 7.71
CA TYR A 165 -27.71 -17.80 6.43
C TYR A 165 -28.88 -18.72 6.06
N ASP A 166 -29.20 -19.71 6.90
CA ASP A 166 -30.31 -20.66 6.63
C ASP A 166 -31.67 -19.93 6.41
N ASP A 167 -31.86 -18.76 7.02
CA ASP A 167 -32.99 -17.85 6.75
C ASP A 167 -32.54 -16.38 6.88
N GLN A 168 -32.11 -15.78 5.78
CA GLN A 168 -31.66 -14.38 5.73
C GLN A 168 -32.68 -13.36 6.27
N ILE A 169 -33.99 -13.61 6.08
CA ILE A 169 -35.03 -12.71 6.61
C ILE A 169 -35.04 -12.79 8.13
N LEU A 170 -34.97 -13.99 8.69
CA LEU A 170 -34.86 -14.19 10.13
C LEU A 170 -33.59 -13.54 10.69
N SER A 171 -32.46 -13.72 10.02
CA SER A 171 -31.18 -13.13 10.43
C SER A 171 -31.19 -11.60 10.44
N LEU A 172 -31.76 -10.97 9.41
CA LEU A 172 -31.97 -9.53 9.40
C LEU A 172 -32.94 -9.07 10.50
N LEU A 173 -34.02 -9.82 10.77
CA LEU A 173 -34.94 -9.53 11.88
C LEU A 173 -34.26 -9.64 13.24
N GLU A 174 -33.34 -10.60 13.42
CA GLU A 174 -32.56 -10.73 14.66
C GLU A 174 -31.57 -9.58 14.85
N LEU A 175 -30.89 -9.14 13.78
CA LEU A 175 -30.03 -7.95 13.81
C LEU A 175 -30.84 -6.69 14.17
N GLN A 176 -32.01 -6.52 13.56
CA GLN A 176 -32.90 -5.41 13.88
C GLN A 176 -33.39 -5.48 15.35
N GLN A 177 -33.72 -6.66 15.86
CA GLN A 177 -34.09 -6.85 17.28
C GLN A 177 -32.93 -6.55 18.24
N ALA A 178 -31.70 -6.74 17.79
CA ALA A 178 -30.48 -6.33 18.51
C ALA A 178 -30.15 -4.84 18.33
N ASN A 179 -31.01 -4.07 17.65
CA ASN A 179 -30.82 -2.65 17.34
C ASN A 179 -29.54 -2.38 16.54
N ILE A 180 -29.24 -3.24 15.56
CA ILE A 180 -28.14 -3.06 14.60
C ILE A 180 -28.71 -2.39 13.34
N HIS A 181 -28.10 -1.28 12.91
CA HIS A 181 -28.64 -0.42 11.86
C HIS A 181 -28.04 -0.65 10.47
N VAL A 182 -26.86 -1.27 10.41
CA VAL A 182 -26.13 -1.56 9.16
C VAL A 182 -25.85 -3.05 9.07
N ALA A 183 -26.05 -3.64 7.91
CA ALA A 183 -25.68 -5.01 7.64
C ALA A 183 -24.96 -5.18 6.30
N ILE A 184 -24.01 -6.10 6.26
CA ILE A 184 -23.28 -6.48 5.05
C ILE A 184 -23.60 -7.94 4.69
N GLY A 185 -23.52 -8.29 3.41
CA GLY A 185 -23.69 -9.68 2.97
C GLY A 185 -23.73 -9.83 1.45
N THR A 186 -24.33 -10.91 0.96
CA THR A 186 -24.45 -11.17 -0.48
C THR A 186 -25.55 -10.34 -1.13
N GLU A 187 -25.56 -10.23 -2.46
CA GLU A 187 -26.60 -9.50 -3.22
C GLU A 187 -28.03 -9.89 -2.84
N SER A 188 -28.27 -11.19 -2.60
CA SER A 188 -29.58 -11.69 -2.20
C SER A 188 -30.15 -11.03 -0.93
N LEU A 189 -29.28 -10.50 -0.06
CA LEU A 189 -29.64 -9.78 1.16
C LEU A 189 -30.41 -8.50 0.85
N LEU A 190 -30.10 -7.81 -0.26
CA LEU A 190 -30.78 -6.58 -0.70
C LEU A 190 -32.27 -6.88 -0.97
N ALA A 191 -32.55 -7.94 -1.73
CA ALA A 191 -33.91 -8.37 -2.01
C ALA A 191 -34.68 -8.76 -0.73
N LYS A 192 -34.03 -9.43 0.23
CA LYS A 192 -34.65 -9.83 1.49
C LYS A 192 -34.93 -8.66 2.42
N ASN A 193 -34.02 -7.68 2.51
CA ASN A 193 -34.23 -6.47 3.30
C ASN A 193 -35.45 -5.69 2.80
N ARG A 194 -35.58 -5.55 1.47
CA ARG A 194 -36.74 -4.88 0.84
C ARG A 194 -38.06 -5.58 1.15
N ILE A 195 -38.07 -6.92 1.15
CA ILE A 195 -39.26 -7.71 1.52
C ILE A 195 -39.61 -7.51 3.00
N ALA A 196 -38.60 -7.43 3.86
CA ALA A 196 -38.76 -7.31 5.31
C ALA A 196 -39.04 -5.88 5.80
N GLN A 197 -38.71 -4.84 5.00
CA GLN A 197 -38.92 -3.41 5.28
C GLN A 197 -38.36 -2.96 6.64
N LEU A 198 -37.11 -3.32 6.93
CA LEU A 198 -36.54 -3.19 8.28
C LEU A 198 -35.97 -1.80 8.60
N GLY A 199 -35.85 -0.92 7.59
CA GLY A 199 -35.22 0.40 7.76
C GLY A 199 -33.74 0.31 8.14
N MET A 200 -33.06 -0.75 7.69
CA MET A 200 -31.63 -0.96 7.87
C MET A 200 -30.90 -0.66 6.57
N THR A 201 -29.68 -0.11 6.69
CA THR A 201 -28.76 0.07 5.57
C THR A 201 -28.11 -1.27 5.27
N VAL A 202 -28.25 -1.74 4.03
CA VAL A 202 -27.69 -3.03 3.60
C VAL A 202 -26.76 -2.82 2.41
N ILE A 203 -25.56 -3.38 2.52
CA ILE A 203 -24.54 -3.29 1.49
C ILE A 203 -24.19 -4.71 1.03
N ALA A 204 -24.44 -4.99 -0.25
CA ALA A 204 -23.96 -6.21 -0.86
C ALA A 204 -22.47 -6.09 -1.16
N CYS A 205 -21.67 -6.96 -0.56
CA CYS A 205 -20.22 -6.91 -0.59
C CYS A 205 -19.57 -8.06 -1.36
N CYS A 206 -20.31 -9.13 -1.65
CA CYS A 206 -19.72 -10.36 -2.18
C CYS A 206 -20.72 -11.25 -2.95
N ALA A 207 -20.19 -12.00 -3.92
CA ALA A 207 -20.88 -12.92 -4.86
C ALA A 207 -21.85 -12.25 -5.86
N ALA A 208 -21.57 -12.42 -7.17
CA ALA A 208 -22.24 -11.77 -8.29
C ALA A 208 -22.99 -12.78 -9.17
N HIS A 209 -24.19 -13.21 -8.73
CA HIS A 209 -25.05 -14.07 -9.55
C HIS A 209 -26.52 -13.65 -9.43
N THR A 210 -26.99 -12.89 -10.44
CA THR A 210 -28.37 -12.47 -10.80
C THR A 210 -29.07 -11.49 -9.83
N ASP A 211 -29.76 -10.39 -10.21
CA ASP A 211 -30.47 -9.93 -11.43
C ASP A 211 -30.57 -8.37 -11.35
N TYR A 212 -30.31 -7.66 -12.46
CA TYR A 212 -30.17 -6.18 -12.62
C TYR A 212 -31.30 -5.33 -12.00
N ASP A 213 -32.47 -5.92 -11.72
CA ASP A 213 -33.66 -5.24 -11.21
C ASP A 213 -33.75 -5.11 -9.66
N ILE A 214 -32.81 -5.66 -8.88
CA ILE A 214 -32.91 -5.72 -7.41
C ILE A 214 -32.46 -4.43 -6.71
N VAL A 215 -31.44 -3.74 -7.23
CA VAL A 215 -30.84 -2.53 -6.60
C VAL A 215 -31.67 -1.27 -6.87
N HIS A 216 -32.43 -1.23 -7.97
CA HIS A 216 -33.20 -0.05 -8.35
C HIS A 216 -34.43 0.19 -7.44
N ALA A 217 -34.28 1.16 -6.51
CA ALA A 217 -35.31 2.02 -5.87
C ALA A 217 -35.33 2.09 -4.31
N ASP A 218 -34.29 1.65 -3.59
CA ASP A 218 -34.22 1.77 -2.12
C ASP A 218 -33.00 2.61 -1.68
N PRO A 219 -33.19 3.77 -1.00
CA PRO A 219 -32.09 4.63 -0.56
C PRO A 219 -31.21 4.04 0.55
N LEU A 220 -31.60 2.87 1.11
CA LEU A 220 -30.84 2.15 2.13
C LEU A 220 -30.08 0.93 1.59
N SER A 221 -30.06 0.72 0.27
CA SER A 221 -29.47 -0.47 -0.36
C SER A 221 -28.34 -0.08 -1.31
N PHE A 222 -27.17 -0.71 -1.17
CA PHE A 222 -25.99 -0.48 -2.00
C PHE A 222 -25.39 -1.81 -2.48
N ALA A 223 -24.87 -1.85 -3.69
CA ALA A 223 -24.21 -3.01 -4.27
C ALA A 223 -22.78 -2.66 -4.69
N MET A 224 -21.80 -3.14 -3.91
CA MET A 224 -20.37 -3.00 -4.19
C MET A 224 -19.81 -4.28 -4.82
N ILE A 225 -20.55 -4.81 -5.78
CA ILE A 225 -20.16 -5.97 -6.59
C ILE A 225 -20.39 -5.64 -8.07
N PRO A 226 -19.57 -6.18 -8.98
CA PRO A 226 -19.84 -6.11 -10.41
C PRO A 226 -21.15 -6.83 -10.77
N ASP A 227 -21.91 -6.33 -11.74
CA ASP A 227 -23.13 -6.99 -12.21
C ASP A 227 -22.86 -7.98 -13.37
N ASP A 228 -23.88 -8.77 -13.74
CA ASP A 228 -23.79 -9.73 -14.85
C ASP A 228 -23.68 -9.03 -16.23
N ASP A 229 -24.14 -7.79 -16.34
CA ASP A 229 -24.05 -6.98 -17.57
C ASP A 229 -22.61 -6.50 -17.81
N ASP A 230 -21.88 -6.14 -16.76
CA ASP A 230 -20.49 -5.74 -16.78
C ASP A 230 -19.57 -6.92 -17.16
N ALA A 231 -19.91 -8.15 -16.74
CA ALA A 231 -19.23 -9.37 -17.16
C ALA A 231 -19.47 -9.67 -18.65
N LEU A 232 -20.67 -9.41 -19.15
CA LEU A 232 -20.99 -9.53 -20.57
C LEU A 232 -20.20 -8.52 -21.41
N GLU A 233 -20.07 -7.28 -20.95
CA GLU A 233 -19.22 -6.26 -21.58
C GLU A 233 -17.76 -6.70 -21.64
N ALA A 234 -17.21 -7.22 -20.54
CA ALA A 234 -15.86 -7.77 -20.48
C ALA A 234 -15.63 -8.90 -21.49
N THR A 235 -16.61 -9.81 -21.59
CA THR A 235 -16.55 -10.96 -22.51
C THR A 235 -16.60 -10.51 -23.97
N ILE A 236 -17.45 -9.55 -24.31
CA ILE A 236 -17.57 -9.05 -25.68
C ILE A 236 -16.32 -8.28 -26.09
N ALA A 237 -15.73 -7.48 -25.19
CA ALA A 237 -14.45 -6.83 -25.42
C ALA A 237 -13.33 -7.86 -25.73
N LEU A 238 -13.29 -8.95 -24.94
CA LEU A 238 -12.37 -10.06 -25.14
C LEU A 238 -12.54 -10.73 -26.50
N MET A 239 -13.79 -11.00 -26.89
CA MET A 239 -14.08 -11.59 -28.21
C MET A 239 -13.56 -10.68 -29.34
N ASN A 240 -13.78 -9.37 -29.23
CA ASN A 240 -13.32 -8.40 -30.24
C ASN A 240 -11.79 -8.38 -30.34
N GLU A 241 -11.08 -8.37 -29.21
CA GLU A 241 -9.60 -8.37 -29.20
C GLU A 241 -9.00 -9.66 -29.76
N ARG A 242 -9.62 -10.81 -29.48
CA ARG A 242 -9.27 -12.10 -30.10
C ARG A 242 -9.57 -12.14 -31.61
N GLY A 243 -10.11 -11.05 -32.16
CA GLY A 243 -10.43 -10.89 -33.57
C GLY A 243 -11.66 -11.71 -33.97
N VAL A 244 -12.55 -12.05 -33.04
CA VAL A 244 -13.88 -12.55 -33.38
C VAL A 244 -14.60 -11.45 -34.14
N ASN A 245 -15.13 -11.77 -35.32
CA ASN A 245 -15.91 -10.82 -36.13
C ASN A 245 -17.35 -11.31 -36.36
N ARG A 246 -17.71 -12.45 -35.77
CA ARG A 246 -19.09 -12.90 -35.63
C ARG A 246 -19.31 -13.66 -34.32
N ILE A 247 -20.34 -13.31 -33.57
CA ILE A 247 -20.71 -13.94 -32.28
C ILE A 247 -21.89 -14.89 -32.51
N LEU A 248 -21.82 -16.11 -31.98
CA LEU A 248 -22.95 -17.04 -31.90
C LEU A 248 -23.38 -17.20 -30.43
N PRO A 249 -24.44 -16.49 -29.99
CA PRO A 249 -24.96 -16.63 -28.64
C PRO A 249 -25.64 -17.99 -28.44
N VAL A 250 -25.41 -18.63 -27.30
CA VAL A 250 -26.11 -19.84 -26.85
C VAL A 250 -26.68 -19.54 -25.46
N TYR A 251 -28.00 -19.51 -25.35
CA TYR A 251 -28.69 -18.90 -24.21
C TYR A 251 -29.98 -19.66 -23.84
N PRO A 252 -30.37 -19.67 -22.55
CA PRO A 252 -31.58 -20.35 -22.10
C PRO A 252 -32.85 -19.54 -22.46
N ALA A 253 -34.01 -20.21 -22.48
CA ALA A 253 -35.23 -19.65 -23.07
C ALA A 253 -35.85 -18.51 -22.25
N ASP A 254 -35.58 -18.47 -20.96
CA ASP A 254 -35.96 -17.44 -20.00
C ASP A 254 -35.06 -16.20 -20.06
N ASP A 255 -33.84 -16.33 -20.58
CA ASP A 255 -32.87 -15.23 -20.70
C ASP A 255 -32.82 -14.63 -22.11
N ARG A 256 -33.98 -14.25 -22.65
CA ARG A 256 -34.01 -13.64 -23.99
C ARG A 256 -33.43 -12.21 -24.00
N HIS A 257 -33.41 -11.54 -22.85
CA HIS A 257 -32.97 -10.16 -22.72
C HIS A 257 -31.47 -10.00 -22.96
N VAL A 258 -30.66 -11.01 -22.62
CA VAL A 258 -29.21 -11.01 -22.90
C VAL A 258 -28.89 -10.84 -24.39
N LEU A 259 -29.78 -11.29 -25.29
CA LEU A 259 -29.55 -11.21 -26.73
C LEU A 259 -29.70 -9.79 -27.27
N ASP A 260 -30.71 -9.06 -26.78
CA ASP A 260 -30.87 -7.64 -27.11
C ASP A 260 -29.68 -6.82 -26.58
N ARG A 261 -29.09 -7.24 -25.46
CA ARG A 261 -27.88 -6.64 -24.87
C ARG A 261 -26.62 -6.99 -25.67
N ILE A 262 -26.42 -8.24 -26.07
CA ILE A 262 -25.34 -8.66 -26.97
C ILE A 262 -25.41 -7.87 -28.28
N ASP A 263 -26.60 -7.74 -28.87
CA ASP A 263 -26.80 -6.95 -30.10
C ASP A 263 -26.49 -5.45 -29.90
N HIS A 264 -26.66 -4.94 -28.68
CA HIS A 264 -26.33 -3.55 -28.33
C HIS A 264 -24.83 -3.33 -28.11
N LEU A 265 -24.16 -4.29 -27.48
CA LEU A 265 -22.75 -4.21 -27.08
C LEU A 265 -21.79 -4.66 -28.19
N ALA A 266 -22.18 -5.63 -29.01
CA ALA A 266 -21.33 -6.21 -30.03
C ALA A 266 -21.06 -5.21 -31.15
N GLN A 267 -19.78 -4.88 -31.34
CA GLN A 267 -19.30 -4.12 -32.51
C GLN A 267 -19.18 -5.01 -33.77
N THR A 268 -19.53 -6.29 -33.66
CA THR A 268 -19.37 -7.32 -34.70
C THR A 268 -20.72 -7.98 -35.04
N ALA A 269 -20.77 -8.79 -36.10
CA ALA A 269 -22.03 -9.39 -36.51
C ALA A 269 -22.50 -10.45 -35.48
N VAL A 270 -23.77 -10.42 -35.08
CA VAL A 270 -24.35 -11.45 -34.20
C VAL A 270 -25.16 -12.43 -35.06
N ALA A 271 -24.93 -13.73 -34.88
CA ALA A 271 -25.68 -14.78 -35.55
C ALA A 271 -27.07 -14.98 -34.93
N GLU A 272 -27.95 -15.69 -35.63
CA GLU A 272 -29.22 -16.13 -35.05
C GLU A 272 -28.90 -17.09 -33.89
N GLY A 273 -29.03 -16.60 -32.65
CA GLY A 273 -28.61 -17.31 -31.44
C GLY A 273 -29.34 -18.63 -31.23
N ILE A 274 -28.71 -19.53 -30.49
CA ILE A 274 -29.25 -20.86 -30.18
C ILE A 274 -29.95 -20.78 -28.82
N GLN A 275 -31.27 -20.69 -28.87
CA GLN A 275 -32.11 -20.77 -27.68
C GLN A 275 -32.32 -22.23 -27.26
N TYR A 276 -32.14 -22.53 -25.98
CA TYR A 276 -32.45 -23.85 -25.41
C TYR A 276 -33.29 -23.74 -24.13
N ASN A 277 -33.69 -24.88 -23.57
CA ASN A 277 -34.42 -24.95 -22.30
C ASN A 277 -34.04 -26.25 -21.57
N LEU A 278 -34.55 -26.44 -20.35
CA LEU A 278 -34.28 -27.61 -19.51
C LEU A 278 -34.62 -28.98 -20.15
N LEU A 279 -35.38 -29.02 -21.26
CA LEU A 279 -35.70 -30.27 -21.97
C LEU A 279 -34.62 -30.66 -23.00
N HIS A 280 -33.73 -29.75 -23.37
CA HIS A 280 -32.64 -30.01 -24.31
C HIS A 280 -31.44 -30.60 -23.58
N SER A 281 -31.00 -31.79 -24.01
CA SER A 281 -29.75 -32.38 -23.52
C SER A 281 -28.53 -31.60 -24.02
N GLY A 282 -27.37 -31.76 -23.37
CA GLY A 282 -26.12 -31.16 -23.87
C GLY A 282 -25.81 -31.60 -25.31
N GLU A 283 -26.16 -32.83 -25.68
CA GLU A 283 -25.98 -33.36 -27.05
C GLU A 283 -26.89 -32.67 -28.08
N ASP A 284 -28.13 -32.32 -27.69
CA ASP A 284 -29.04 -31.55 -28.54
C ASP A 284 -28.46 -30.15 -28.80
N ILE A 285 -27.99 -29.48 -27.73
CA ILE A 285 -27.42 -28.12 -27.81
C ILE A 285 -26.14 -28.12 -28.66
N ALA A 286 -25.19 -29.02 -28.37
CA ALA A 286 -23.95 -29.13 -29.14
C ALA A 286 -24.21 -29.44 -30.63
N SER A 287 -25.25 -30.23 -30.93
CA SER A 287 -25.67 -30.49 -32.31
C SER A 287 -26.22 -29.23 -33.00
N TYR A 288 -26.97 -28.38 -32.31
CA TYR A 288 -27.41 -27.09 -32.84
C TYR A 288 -26.23 -26.15 -33.09
N VAL A 289 -25.27 -26.08 -32.15
CA VAL A 289 -24.05 -25.28 -32.30
C VAL A 289 -23.23 -25.76 -33.50
N SER A 290 -23.02 -27.06 -33.64
CA SER A 290 -22.29 -27.64 -34.77
C SER A 290 -22.90 -27.29 -36.12
N ASN A 291 -24.22 -27.41 -36.25
CA ASN A 291 -24.92 -27.04 -37.49
C ASN A 291 -24.78 -25.54 -37.81
N ALA A 292 -24.87 -24.66 -36.81
CA ALA A 292 -24.70 -23.22 -36.97
C ALA A 292 -23.26 -22.85 -37.37
N VAL A 293 -22.27 -23.39 -36.66
CA VAL A 293 -20.83 -23.20 -36.94
C VAL A 293 -20.49 -23.64 -38.37
N VAL A 294 -20.93 -24.83 -38.78
CA VAL A 294 -20.68 -25.36 -40.13
C VAL A 294 -21.35 -24.48 -41.21
N SER A 295 -22.57 -24.00 -40.95
CA SER A 295 -23.28 -23.10 -41.86
C SER A 295 -22.56 -21.77 -42.04
N ASP A 296 -22.12 -21.15 -40.94
CA ASP A 296 -21.46 -19.84 -40.96
C ASP A 296 -20.06 -19.91 -41.58
N LEU A 297 -19.27 -20.92 -41.24
CA LEU A 297 -17.93 -21.15 -41.83
C LEU A 297 -17.98 -21.39 -43.35
N MET A 298 -19.06 -21.98 -43.88
CA MET A 298 -19.22 -22.19 -45.32
C MET A 298 -19.78 -20.98 -46.07
N SER A 299 -20.60 -20.16 -45.41
CA SER A 299 -21.36 -19.09 -46.05
C SER A 299 -20.66 -17.72 -46.00
N VAL A 300 -19.73 -17.51 -45.07
CA VAL A 300 -19.05 -16.22 -44.86
C VAL A 300 -17.53 -16.37 -45.03
N PRO A 301 -16.95 -15.92 -46.16
CA PRO A 301 -15.50 -15.96 -46.39
C PRO A 301 -14.74 -15.05 -45.40
N GLY A 302 -13.72 -15.59 -44.73
CA GLY A 302 -12.87 -14.82 -43.80
C GLY A 302 -13.46 -14.62 -42.40
N ILE A 303 -14.55 -15.32 -42.07
CA ILE A 303 -15.19 -15.28 -40.76
C ILE A 303 -14.29 -15.88 -39.66
N ARG A 304 -14.27 -15.21 -38.51
CA ARG A 304 -13.74 -15.69 -37.23
C ARG A 304 -14.91 -15.72 -36.26
N LEU A 305 -15.51 -16.90 -36.13
CA LEU A 305 -16.70 -17.14 -35.30
C LEU A 305 -16.27 -17.43 -33.85
N GLY A 306 -16.96 -16.80 -32.90
CA GLY A 306 -16.86 -17.10 -31.47
C GLY A 306 -18.20 -17.57 -30.92
N VAL A 307 -18.23 -18.67 -30.18
CA VAL A 307 -19.42 -19.17 -29.48
C VAL A 307 -19.46 -18.56 -28.08
N LEU A 308 -20.56 -17.90 -27.72
CA LEU A 308 -20.74 -17.28 -26.41
C LEU A 308 -21.81 -18.04 -25.63
N LEU A 309 -21.41 -18.69 -24.53
CA LEU A 309 -22.32 -19.29 -23.56
C LEU A 309 -22.73 -18.21 -22.55
N THR A 310 -24.02 -17.90 -22.47
CA THR A 310 -24.50 -16.85 -21.54
C THR A 310 -24.84 -17.40 -20.16
N ASP A 311 -25.12 -18.69 -20.06
CA ASP A 311 -25.43 -19.35 -18.79
C ASP A 311 -24.23 -20.16 -18.27
N THR A 312 -23.72 -19.76 -17.12
CA THR A 312 -22.58 -20.40 -16.47
C THR A 312 -22.94 -21.78 -15.91
N GLU A 313 -24.17 -22.01 -15.44
CA GLU A 313 -24.57 -23.28 -14.83
C GLU A 313 -24.59 -24.43 -15.84
N ASP A 314 -25.03 -24.18 -17.08
CA ASP A 314 -25.08 -25.20 -18.12
C ASP A 314 -23.79 -25.36 -18.93
N ALA A 315 -22.80 -24.49 -18.75
CA ALA A 315 -21.53 -24.55 -19.48
C ALA A 315 -20.83 -25.93 -19.38
N PRO A 316 -20.70 -26.59 -18.21
CA PRO A 316 -20.03 -27.90 -18.09
C PRO A 316 -20.65 -28.97 -18.99
N ARG A 317 -21.99 -29.09 -19.00
CA ARG A 317 -22.69 -30.12 -19.79
C ARG A 317 -22.66 -29.83 -21.29
N ILE A 318 -22.62 -28.56 -21.69
CA ILE A 318 -22.53 -28.15 -23.10
C ILE A 318 -21.13 -28.43 -23.63
N LEU A 319 -20.08 -28.04 -22.90
CA LEU A 319 -18.68 -28.28 -23.27
C LEU A 319 -18.35 -29.78 -23.32
N GLU A 320 -18.84 -30.58 -22.36
CA GLU A 320 -18.72 -32.04 -22.41
C GLU A 320 -19.33 -32.61 -23.70
N ALA A 321 -20.54 -32.18 -24.07
CA ALA A 321 -21.19 -32.67 -25.27
C ALA A 321 -20.47 -32.22 -26.56
N ALA A 322 -19.99 -30.97 -26.58
CA ALA A 322 -19.22 -30.40 -27.69
C ALA A 322 -17.90 -31.14 -27.93
N SER A 323 -17.26 -31.68 -26.89
CA SER A 323 -16.04 -32.49 -26.99
C SER A 323 -16.15 -33.69 -27.94
N LYS A 324 -17.38 -34.18 -28.20
CA LYS A 324 -17.66 -35.30 -29.10
C LYS A 324 -17.62 -34.92 -30.58
N ASP A 325 -17.64 -33.62 -30.91
CA ASP A 325 -17.62 -33.11 -32.28
C ASP A 325 -16.36 -32.26 -32.55
N ARG A 326 -15.38 -32.86 -33.23
CA ARG A 326 -14.13 -32.22 -33.63
C ARG A 326 -14.30 -31.00 -34.56
N SER A 327 -15.46 -30.79 -35.16
CA SER A 327 -15.69 -29.58 -35.98
C SER A 327 -15.82 -28.31 -35.12
N LEU A 328 -16.22 -28.47 -33.85
CA LEU A 328 -16.40 -27.38 -32.90
C LEU A 328 -15.09 -26.85 -32.32
N THR A 329 -13.97 -27.56 -32.49
CA THR A 329 -12.64 -27.11 -32.04
C THR A 329 -12.00 -26.08 -32.99
N ARG A 330 -12.71 -25.70 -34.05
CA ARG A 330 -12.24 -24.75 -35.07
C ARG A 330 -12.64 -23.30 -34.77
N VAL A 331 -13.41 -23.08 -33.71
CA VAL A 331 -13.92 -21.78 -33.28
C VAL A 331 -13.58 -21.57 -31.81
N MET A 332 -13.43 -20.31 -31.41
CA MET A 332 -13.18 -19.95 -30.00
C MET A 332 -14.49 -19.99 -29.22
N TRP A 333 -14.40 -20.32 -27.95
CA TRP A 333 -15.55 -20.36 -27.05
C TRP A 333 -15.34 -19.40 -25.88
N PHE A 334 -16.41 -18.79 -25.42
CA PHE A 334 -16.41 -17.76 -24.37
C PHE A 334 -17.60 -17.98 -23.44
N GLY A 335 -17.47 -17.52 -22.19
CA GLY A 335 -18.53 -17.56 -21.19
C GLY A 335 -18.52 -16.34 -20.28
N GLN A 336 -19.46 -16.29 -19.33
CA GLN A 336 -19.67 -15.13 -18.45
C GLN A 336 -18.93 -15.21 -17.11
N SER A 337 -18.63 -16.41 -16.61
CA SER A 337 -17.83 -16.59 -15.40
C SER A 337 -17.21 -17.99 -15.30
N PRO A 338 -16.19 -18.19 -14.45
CA PRO A 338 -15.64 -19.51 -14.15
C PRO A 338 -16.69 -20.43 -13.54
N ASN A 339 -16.63 -21.71 -13.92
CA ASN A 339 -17.40 -22.78 -13.30
C ASN A 339 -16.50 -24.00 -13.03
N ASN A 340 -16.27 -24.31 -11.76
CA ASN A 340 -15.40 -25.43 -11.36
C ASN A 340 -15.96 -26.81 -11.72
N ASP A 341 -17.26 -26.93 -12.04
CA ASP A 341 -17.82 -28.18 -12.58
C ASP A 341 -17.29 -28.51 -13.99
N ILE A 342 -16.74 -27.53 -14.70
CA ILE A 342 -15.98 -27.78 -15.93
C ILE A 342 -14.73 -28.59 -15.60
N LEU A 343 -13.96 -28.19 -14.58
CA LEU A 343 -12.74 -28.88 -14.13
C LEU A 343 -13.04 -30.29 -13.58
N ASN A 344 -14.20 -30.47 -12.96
CA ASN A 344 -14.67 -31.77 -12.46
C ASN A 344 -15.05 -32.76 -13.59
N ASN A 345 -15.08 -32.32 -14.85
CA ASN A 345 -15.47 -33.12 -16.01
C ASN A 345 -14.36 -33.15 -17.08
N SER A 346 -13.54 -34.20 -17.06
CA SER A 346 -12.39 -34.36 -17.97
C SER A 346 -12.67 -34.10 -19.46
N ASN A 347 -13.86 -34.41 -19.98
CA ASN A 347 -14.22 -34.13 -21.36
C ASN A 347 -14.47 -32.63 -21.59
N ALA A 348 -15.16 -31.97 -20.66
CA ALA A 348 -15.39 -30.54 -20.68
C ALA A 348 -14.06 -29.78 -20.49
N THR A 349 -13.23 -30.15 -19.51
CA THR A 349 -11.88 -29.58 -19.29
C THR A 349 -11.02 -29.67 -20.55
N SER A 350 -10.91 -30.87 -21.13
CA SER A 350 -10.08 -31.10 -22.34
C SER A 350 -10.56 -30.29 -23.53
N PHE A 351 -11.88 -30.20 -23.72
CA PHE A 351 -12.46 -29.41 -24.81
C PHE A 351 -12.25 -27.91 -24.56
N ALA A 352 -12.50 -27.43 -23.34
CA ALA A 352 -12.30 -26.04 -22.95
C ALA A 352 -10.86 -25.58 -23.15
N GLN A 353 -9.87 -26.41 -22.80
CA GLN A 353 -8.45 -26.18 -23.11
C GLN A 353 -8.19 -26.14 -24.62
N GLU A 354 -8.77 -27.07 -25.40
CA GLU A 354 -8.54 -27.15 -26.86
C GLU A 354 -9.10 -25.92 -27.61
N VAL A 355 -10.18 -25.31 -27.10
CA VAL A 355 -10.85 -24.17 -27.72
C VAL A 355 -10.53 -22.82 -27.07
N ASP A 356 -9.64 -22.82 -26.08
CA ASP A 356 -9.24 -21.64 -25.29
C ASP A 356 -10.46 -20.93 -24.66
N TYR A 357 -11.33 -21.73 -24.02
CA TYR A 357 -12.55 -21.25 -23.38
C TYR A 357 -12.21 -20.17 -22.35
N SER A 358 -12.63 -18.94 -22.62
CA SER A 358 -12.24 -17.76 -21.85
C SER A 358 -13.45 -17.09 -21.20
N VAL A 359 -13.29 -16.68 -19.95
CA VAL A 359 -14.36 -16.07 -19.13
C VAL A 359 -13.78 -14.89 -18.33
N PRO A 360 -14.56 -13.83 -18.05
CA PRO A 360 -14.17 -12.81 -17.10
C PRO A 360 -14.41 -13.31 -15.67
N TYR A 361 -13.63 -12.79 -14.72
CA TYR A 361 -13.77 -13.08 -13.30
C TYR A 361 -13.49 -11.79 -12.51
N PRO A 362 -14.36 -11.39 -11.56
CA PRO A 362 -14.17 -10.17 -10.76
C PRO A 362 -12.78 -10.10 -10.11
N SER A 363 -12.14 -8.92 -10.13
CA SER A 363 -10.81 -8.71 -9.55
C SER A 363 -10.58 -7.24 -9.17
N GLY A 364 -9.48 -6.93 -8.47
CA GLY A 364 -8.99 -5.56 -8.26
C GLY A 364 -7.75 -5.29 -9.12
N LEU A 365 -7.36 -4.02 -9.30
CA LEU A 365 -6.04 -3.71 -9.87
C LEU A 365 -4.94 -4.16 -8.90
N GLU A 366 -4.01 -4.98 -9.39
CA GLU A 366 -2.82 -5.38 -8.63
C GLU A 366 -1.96 -4.14 -8.35
N ASN A 367 -1.80 -3.82 -7.06
CA ASN A 367 -0.94 -2.78 -6.56
C ASN A 367 -0.26 -3.29 -5.27
N PRO A 368 0.79 -2.64 -4.76
CA PRO A 368 1.50 -3.12 -3.57
C PRO A 368 0.60 -3.31 -2.33
N VAL A 369 -0.49 -2.55 -2.22
CA VAL A 369 -1.48 -2.67 -1.14
C VAL A 369 -2.35 -3.91 -1.31
N THR A 370 -2.79 -4.24 -2.53
CA THR A 370 -3.57 -5.45 -2.80
C THR A 370 -2.72 -6.71 -2.62
N VAL A 371 -1.48 -6.70 -3.10
CA VAL A 371 -0.51 -7.80 -2.88
C VAL A 371 -0.20 -8.00 -1.38
N SER A 372 -0.11 -6.91 -0.63
CA SER A 372 0.09 -6.93 0.83
C SER A 372 -1.11 -7.53 1.56
N LEU A 373 -2.33 -7.11 1.20
CA LEU A 373 -3.55 -7.64 1.81
C LEU A 373 -3.80 -9.10 1.40
N ASP A 374 -3.56 -9.47 0.14
CA ASP A 374 -3.59 -10.85 -0.34
C ASP A 374 -2.66 -11.75 0.49
N SER A 375 -1.44 -11.27 0.73
CA SER A 375 -0.45 -11.97 1.55
C SER A 375 -0.92 -12.09 3.00
N HIS A 376 -1.49 -11.03 3.55
CA HIS A 376 -1.98 -11.02 4.93
C HIS A 376 -3.22 -11.93 5.11
N VAL A 377 -4.18 -11.88 4.19
CA VAL A 377 -5.35 -12.76 4.19
C VAL A 377 -4.92 -14.22 3.97
N TYR A 378 -3.99 -14.49 3.05
CA TYR A 378 -3.43 -15.83 2.86
C TYR A 378 -2.78 -16.36 4.14
N ASN A 379 -2.06 -15.52 4.88
CA ASN A 379 -1.43 -15.90 6.14
C ASN A 379 -2.47 -16.17 7.24
N THR A 380 -3.62 -15.49 7.22
CA THR A 380 -4.72 -15.70 8.17
C THR A 380 -5.57 -16.92 7.83
N LEU A 381 -5.87 -17.13 6.54
CA LEU A 381 -6.76 -18.18 6.04
C LEU A 381 -6.05 -19.47 5.63
N TYR A 382 -4.73 -19.43 5.46
CA TYR A 382 -3.90 -20.52 4.92
C TYR A 382 -4.34 -21.00 3.53
N ARG A 383 -5.09 -20.17 2.80
CA ARG A 383 -5.50 -20.36 1.40
C ARG A 383 -5.72 -19.00 0.75
N VAL A 384 -5.62 -18.94 -0.58
CA VAL A 384 -5.97 -17.73 -1.32
C VAL A 384 -7.49 -17.59 -1.24
N PRO A 385 -8.02 -16.50 -0.65
CA PRO A 385 -9.46 -16.27 -0.60
C PRO A 385 -10.00 -16.07 -2.02
N ASP A 386 -11.26 -16.45 -2.24
CA ASP A 386 -11.96 -16.07 -3.48
C ASP A 386 -11.89 -14.53 -3.67
N PRO A 387 -11.42 -14.00 -4.82
CA PRO A 387 -11.36 -12.56 -5.06
C PRO A 387 -12.66 -11.76 -4.84
N THR A 388 -13.84 -12.39 -4.89
CA THR A 388 -15.11 -11.75 -4.52
C THR A 388 -15.25 -11.50 -3.01
N ALA A 389 -14.40 -12.10 -2.18
CA ALA A 389 -14.35 -11.87 -0.73
C ALA A 389 -13.81 -10.48 -0.39
N PHE A 390 -12.95 -9.88 -1.23
CA PHE A 390 -12.36 -8.59 -0.93
C PHE A 390 -13.31 -7.40 -1.04
N GLY A 391 -14.46 -7.56 -1.71
CA GLY A 391 -15.52 -6.56 -1.59
C GLY A 391 -16.03 -6.42 -0.15
N ALA A 392 -15.92 -7.48 0.68
CA ALA A 392 -16.23 -7.38 2.10
C ALA A 392 -15.22 -6.52 2.88
N TYR A 393 -13.96 -6.48 2.44
CA TYR A 393 -12.96 -5.60 3.03
C TYR A 393 -13.33 -4.12 2.80
N ASP A 394 -13.54 -3.76 1.54
CA ASP A 394 -13.86 -2.38 1.16
C ASP A 394 -15.15 -1.88 1.80
N VAL A 395 -16.18 -2.72 1.83
CA VAL A 395 -17.46 -2.39 2.45
C VAL A 395 -17.29 -2.10 3.95
N VAL A 396 -16.49 -2.86 4.68
CA VAL A 396 -16.26 -2.61 6.12
C VAL A 396 -15.56 -1.26 6.33
N GLN A 397 -14.54 -0.94 5.52
CA GLN A 397 -13.84 0.35 5.60
C GLN A 397 -14.78 1.51 5.29
N ILE A 398 -15.57 1.40 4.22
CA ILE A 398 -16.55 2.43 3.81
C ILE A 398 -17.63 2.59 4.87
N VAL A 399 -18.13 1.51 5.47
CA VAL A 399 -19.10 1.58 6.58
C VAL A 399 -18.49 2.31 7.78
N GLY A 400 -17.25 2.00 8.15
CA GLY A 400 -16.55 2.67 9.24
C GLY A 400 -16.40 4.17 9.00
N LEU A 401 -15.97 4.57 7.80
CA LEU A 401 -15.88 5.96 7.38
C LEU A 401 -17.26 6.63 7.29
N ALA A 402 -18.29 5.92 6.85
CA ALA A 402 -19.66 6.44 6.77
C ALA A 402 -20.29 6.69 8.14
N ILE A 403 -19.92 5.90 9.14
CA ILE A 403 -20.25 6.16 10.54
C ILE A 403 -19.52 7.41 11.06
N LEU A 404 -18.28 7.65 10.61
CA LEU A 404 -17.55 8.89 10.90
C LEU A 404 -18.16 10.12 10.19
N GLY A 405 -18.82 9.90 9.05
CA GLY A 405 -19.44 10.95 8.23
C GLY A 405 -18.42 11.78 7.41
N ASP A 406 -17.16 11.36 7.35
CA ASP A 406 -16.08 12.02 6.60
C ASP A 406 -15.10 10.97 6.06
N VAL A 407 -14.55 11.21 4.87
CA VAL A 407 -13.50 10.40 4.24
C VAL A 407 -12.16 10.51 4.98
N ASN A 408 -11.98 11.59 5.74
CA ASN A 408 -10.80 11.86 6.51
C ASN A 408 -11.09 11.68 8.01
N ILE A 409 -10.48 10.65 8.59
CA ILE A 409 -10.54 10.37 10.03
C ILE A 409 -10.06 11.56 10.89
N HIS A 410 -9.26 12.47 10.34
CA HIS A 410 -8.74 13.69 10.99
C HIS A 410 -9.66 14.92 10.91
N LYS A 411 -10.71 14.93 10.07
CA LYS A 411 -11.65 16.07 9.95
C LYS A 411 -12.98 15.86 10.67
N SER A 412 -13.28 14.63 11.09
CA SER A 412 -14.54 14.33 11.76
C SER A 412 -14.63 15.00 13.13
N THR A 413 -15.74 15.69 13.39
CA THR A 413 -16.11 16.23 14.71
C THR A 413 -16.85 15.19 15.55
N ILE A 414 -16.50 13.91 15.51
CA ILE A 414 -16.96 12.96 16.54
C ILE A 414 -16.14 13.24 17.81
N ASP A 415 -16.40 14.42 18.39
CA ASP A 415 -15.78 14.89 19.63
C ASP A 415 -16.35 14.20 20.88
N THR A 416 -17.34 13.28 20.72
CA THR A 416 -18.10 12.73 21.84
C THR A 416 -18.69 11.34 21.59
N PHE A 417 -18.64 10.48 22.60
CA PHE A 417 -19.26 9.15 22.67
C PHE A 417 -20.76 9.14 22.31
N GLY A 418 -21.47 10.26 22.47
CA GLY A 418 -22.89 10.37 22.16
C GLY A 418 -23.27 10.42 20.67
N SER A 419 -22.32 10.66 19.76
CA SER A 419 -22.58 10.56 18.32
C SER A 419 -22.51 9.13 17.77
N LEU A 420 -22.09 8.16 18.59
CA LEU A 420 -22.03 6.73 18.21
C LEU A 420 -23.43 6.09 18.13
N ASN A 421 -24.47 6.79 18.58
CA ASN A 421 -25.87 6.40 18.43
C ASN A 421 -26.45 7.01 17.13
N PHE A 422 -26.21 6.36 16.00
CA PHE A 422 -26.59 6.82 14.65
C PHE A 422 -27.85 6.11 14.14
N ALA A 423 -28.58 6.77 13.23
CA ALA A 423 -29.65 6.13 12.47
C ALA A 423 -29.10 5.52 11.17
N ALA A 424 -29.80 4.53 10.62
CA ALA A 424 -29.42 3.89 9.36
C ALA A 424 -29.34 4.91 8.20
N GLU A 425 -30.26 5.87 8.16
CA GLU A 425 -30.31 6.90 7.12
C GLU A 425 -29.08 7.81 7.12
N ASP A 426 -28.48 8.07 8.29
CA ASP A 426 -27.30 8.92 8.41
C ASP A 426 -26.10 8.27 7.70
N VAL A 427 -25.86 6.98 7.98
CA VAL A 427 -24.80 6.19 7.34
C VAL A 427 -25.07 6.06 5.83
N ALA A 428 -26.31 5.75 5.44
CA ALA A 428 -26.66 5.62 4.02
C ALA A 428 -26.40 6.90 3.22
N SER A 429 -26.63 8.07 3.82
CA SER A 429 -26.42 9.35 3.14
C SER A 429 -24.94 9.68 2.87
N ALA A 430 -24.02 9.15 3.68
CA ALA A 430 -22.58 9.39 3.56
C ALA A 430 -21.88 8.42 2.59
N ILE A 431 -22.44 7.21 2.38
CA ILE A 431 -21.82 6.15 1.58
C ILE A 431 -21.42 6.60 0.17
N PRO A 432 -22.25 7.29 -0.65
CA PRO A 432 -21.87 7.62 -2.02
C PRO A 432 -20.63 8.53 -2.13
N GLU A 433 -20.53 9.55 -1.26
CA GLU A 433 -19.38 10.46 -1.23
C GLU A 433 -18.12 9.72 -0.77
N ILE A 434 -18.24 8.92 0.29
CA ILE A 434 -17.11 8.19 0.86
C ILE A 434 -16.61 7.13 -0.10
N SER A 435 -17.50 6.35 -0.68
CA SER A 435 -17.18 5.29 -1.63
C SER A 435 -16.52 5.83 -2.91
N GLY A 436 -16.85 7.06 -3.33
CA GLY A 436 -16.23 7.71 -4.48
C GLY A 436 -14.84 8.30 -4.21
N ALA A 437 -14.51 8.55 -2.94
CA ALA A 437 -13.21 9.10 -2.52
C ALA A 437 -12.29 8.04 -1.90
N TYR A 438 -12.85 6.91 -1.45
CA TYR A 438 -12.12 5.80 -0.87
C TYR A 438 -11.47 4.96 -1.97
N GLY A 439 -10.14 4.83 -1.91
CA GLY A 439 -9.37 3.93 -2.77
C GLY A 439 -9.27 2.54 -2.15
N GLY A 440 -10.28 1.70 -2.39
CA GLY A 440 -10.36 0.35 -1.83
C GLY A 440 -9.42 -0.68 -2.46
N TYR A 441 -9.43 -1.90 -1.91
CA TYR A 441 -8.77 -3.08 -2.45
C TYR A 441 -9.23 -3.42 -3.87
N THR A 442 -10.55 -3.35 -4.12
CA THR A 442 -11.13 -3.49 -5.46
C THR A 442 -10.82 -2.29 -6.37
N THR A 443 -10.01 -1.35 -5.88
CA THR A 443 -9.48 -0.13 -6.50
C THR A 443 -10.46 0.98 -6.79
N TYR A 444 -11.65 0.64 -7.28
CA TYR A 444 -12.68 1.64 -7.54
C TYR A 444 -13.99 1.24 -6.90
N THR A 445 -14.33 1.91 -5.80
CA THR A 445 -15.55 1.66 -5.04
C THR A 445 -16.66 2.67 -5.36
N GLY A 446 -16.47 3.54 -6.35
CA GLY A 446 -17.46 4.57 -6.69
C GLY A 446 -18.85 3.96 -6.99
N LEU A 447 -19.90 4.62 -6.53
CA LEU A 447 -21.29 4.18 -6.74
C LEU A 447 -22.01 5.10 -7.73
N ASP A 448 -22.95 4.53 -8.51
CA ASP A 448 -23.80 5.29 -9.42
C ASP A 448 -25.05 5.83 -8.72
N GLU A 449 -25.90 6.55 -9.47
CA GLU A 449 -27.14 7.11 -8.94
C GLU A 449 -28.12 6.06 -8.39
N SER A 450 -27.91 4.78 -8.72
CA SER A 450 -28.70 3.67 -8.21
C SER A 450 -28.07 2.93 -7.02
N GLY A 451 -26.84 3.28 -6.65
CA GLY A 451 -26.12 2.60 -5.57
C GLY A 451 -25.36 1.34 -6.01
N GLY A 452 -25.22 1.10 -7.33
CA GLY A 452 -24.38 0.05 -7.90
C GLY A 452 -22.97 0.52 -8.23
N LEU A 453 -22.02 -0.41 -8.39
CA LEU A 453 -20.61 -0.10 -8.66
C LEU A 453 -20.43 0.59 -10.03
N THR A 454 -19.58 1.61 -10.11
CA THR A 454 -19.43 2.43 -11.33
C THR A 454 -18.35 1.99 -12.32
N ALA A 455 -17.35 1.20 -11.92
CA ALA A 455 -16.30 0.73 -12.84
C ALA A 455 -15.66 -0.57 -12.33
N PRO A 456 -16.31 -1.73 -12.51
CA PRO A 456 -15.73 -2.99 -12.08
C PRO A 456 -14.51 -3.37 -12.92
N VAL A 457 -13.59 -4.07 -12.26
CA VAL A 457 -12.39 -4.64 -12.85
C VAL A 457 -12.55 -6.16 -12.93
N TYR A 458 -12.21 -6.74 -14.08
CA TYR A 458 -12.23 -8.18 -14.28
C TYR A 458 -10.85 -8.68 -14.69
N GLN A 459 -10.43 -9.81 -14.15
CA GLN A 459 -9.40 -10.61 -14.81
C GLN A 459 -10.05 -11.51 -15.86
N ILE A 460 -9.36 -11.76 -16.96
CA ILE A 460 -9.79 -12.75 -17.95
C ILE A 460 -9.08 -14.06 -17.63
N GLN A 461 -9.83 -15.15 -17.50
CA GLN A 461 -9.30 -16.48 -17.21
C GLN A 461 -9.62 -17.47 -18.34
N THR A 462 -8.76 -18.47 -18.49
CA THR A 462 -8.99 -19.65 -19.33
C THR A 462 -8.51 -20.91 -18.61
N ILE A 463 -8.85 -22.08 -19.11
CA ILE A 463 -8.41 -23.34 -18.50
C ILE A 463 -7.06 -23.75 -19.09
N ARG A 464 -6.05 -23.96 -18.24
CA ARG A 464 -4.74 -24.56 -18.59
C ARG A 464 -4.30 -25.50 -17.47
N ASP A 465 -3.69 -26.64 -17.84
CA ASP A 465 -3.19 -27.63 -16.88
C ASP A 465 -4.21 -28.03 -15.79
N ASP A 466 -5.47 -28.19 -16.21
CA ASP A 466 -6.64 -28.53 -15.39
C ASP A 466 -6.98 -27.49 -14.30
N ASP A 467 -6.56 -26.24 -14.47
CA ASP A 467 -6.86 -25.11 -13.57
C ASP A 467 -7.34 -23.86 -14.33
N TRP A 468 -8.03 -22.95 -13.64
CA TRP A 468 -8.35 -21.62 -14.17
C TRP A 468 -7.12 -20.71 -14.07
N VAL A 469 -6.64 -20.24 -15.20
CA VAL A 469 -5.43 -19.42 -15.31
C VAL A 469 -5.79 -18.07 -15.90
N ARG A 470 -5.40 -17.00 -15.22
CA ARG A 470 -5.50 -15.63 -15.73
C ARG A 470 -4.64 -15.45 -16.98
N ILE A 471 -5.22 -14.79 -17.98
CA ILE A 471 -4.61 -14.47 -19.27
C ILE A 471 -4.67 -12.98 -19.61
N GLY A 472 -5.44 -12.18 -18.87
CA GLY A 472 -5.49 -10.73 -19.05
C GLY A 472 -6.26 -10.03 -17.94
N MET A 473 -6.37 -8.71 -18.05
CA MET A 473 -7.27 -7.87 -17.24
C MET A 473 -8.10 -6.99 -18.12
N TYR A 474 -9.39 -6.87 -17.81
CA TYR A 474 -10.34 -5.94 -18.37
C TYR A 474 -10.66 -4.87 -17.33
N ASN A 475 -10.35 -3.62 -17.67
CA ASN A 475 -10.73 -2.46 -16.87
C ASN A 475 -11.83 -1.71 -17.62
N ASN A 476 -12.99 -1.53 -16.97
CA ASN A 476 -14.10 -0.75 -17.51
C ASN A 476 -14.21 0.62 -16.82
N PRO A 477 -13.36 1.61 -17.12
CA PRO A 477 -13.68 2.96 -16.72
C PRO A 477 -14.91 3.35 -17.54
N LYS A 478 -16.08 3.54 -16.91
CA LYS A 478 -17.39 3.86 -17.52
C LYS A 478 -17.41 5.08 -18.45
N TYR A 479 -16.26 5.73 -18.66
CA TYR A 479 -16.03 6.79 -19.63
C TYR A 479 -15.49 6.28 -20.98
N THR A 480 -14.86 5.09 -21.05
CA THR A 480 -14.45 4.43 -22.31
C THR A 480 -15.56 3.53 -22.86
N SER A 481 -16.00 3.77 -24.10
CA SER A 481 -16.94 2.90 -24.83
C SER A 481 -16.35 1.54 -25.28
N SER A 482 -15.16 1.21 -24.78
CA SER A 482 -14.40 -0.02 -25.00
C SER A 482 -13.55 -0.21 -23.75
N GLY A 483 -13.95 -1.10 -22.83
CA GLY A 483 -13.03 -1.47 -21.76
C GLY A 483 -11.77 -2.08 -22.38
N ALA A 484 -10.61 -1.63 -21.93
CA ALA A 484 -9.33 -2.07 -22.46
C ALA A 484 -8.96 -3.40 -21.81
N ILE A 485 -8.60 -4.40 -22.62
CA ILE A 485 -8.03 -5.64 -22.10
C ILE A 485 -6.53 -5.62 -22.35
N SER A 486 -5.74 -5.85 -21.31
CA SER A 486 -4.30 -6.03 -21.44
C SER A 486 -3.99 -7.53 -21.47
N PHE A 487 -3.41 -8.01 -22.57
CA PHE A 487 -2.87 -9.37 -22.71
C PHE A 487 -1.34 -9.36 -22.80
N GLY A 488 -0.68 -10.19 -22.00
CA GLY A 488 0.73 -10.57 -22.19
C GLY A 488 1.76 -9.93 -21.23
N ASP A 489 2.48 -10.80 -20.52
CA ASP A 489 3.89 -10.75 -20.06
C ASP A 489 4.48 -9.48 -19.42
N THR A 490 3.68 -8.48 -19.04
CA THR A 490 4.20 -7.23 -18.45
C THR A 490 3.40 -6.72 -17.24
N ILE A 491 2.66 -7.60 -16.57
CA ILE A 491 2.09 -7.37 -15.25
C ILE A 491 2.46 -8.60 -14.44
N LEU A 492 3.57 -8.54 -13.70
CA LEU A 492 4.17 -9.56 -12.82
C LEU A 492 4.19 -11.00 -13.38
N PRO A 493 5.32 -11.74 -13.37
CA PRO A 493 5.26 -13.15 -13.71
C PRO A 493 4.28 -13.87 -12.75
N HIS A 494 3.11 -14.27 -13.26
CA HIS A 494 2.30 -15.31 -12.66
C HIS A 494 3.14 -16.58 -12.71
N THR A 495 3.73 -16.90 -11.57
CA THR A 495 3.99 -18.27 -11.16
C THR A 495 2.64 -18.98 -11.13
N GLN A 496 2.39 -19.86 -12.09
CA GLN A 496 1.18 -20.68 -12.12
C GLN A 496 1.13 -21.54 -10.85
N HIS A 497 0.30 -21.15 -9.89
CA HIS A 497 -0.10 -22.01 -8.80
C HIS A 497 -1.07 -23.05 -9.37
N THR A 498 -0.59 -24.27 -9.57
CA THR A 498 -1.47 -25.44 -9.71
C THR A 498 -1.90 -25.89 -8.33
N ALA A 499 -3.20 -25.92 -8.09
CA ALA A 499 -3.83 -26.44 -6.89
C ALA A 499 -3.48 -27.93 -6.66
N GLY A 500 -3.01 -28.24 -5.45
CA GLY A 500 -2.78 -29.60 -4.95
C GLY A 500 -2.26 -29.56 -3.51
N GLU A 501 -3.15 -29.80 -2.54
CA GLU A 501 -2.96 -29.75 -1.07
C GLU A 501 -1.79 -30.62 -0.50
N PRO A 502 -1.59 -30.70 0.84
CA PRO A 502 -0.97 -29.75 1.76
C PRO A 502 0.19 -30.38 2.59
N LEU A 503 1.07 -29.56 3.17
CA LEU A 503 1.99 -29.95 4.25
C LEU A 503 2.21 -28.66 5.07
N VAL A 504 1.87 -28.48 6.35
CA VAL A 504 1.54 -29.36 7.47
C VAL A 504 0.59 -28.59 8.41
N HIS A 505 -0.38 -29.31 8.97
CA HIS A 505 -1.27 -28.90 10.06
C HIS A 505 -0.52 -28.59 11.36
N ASP A 506 -1.06 -27.65 12.13
CA ASP A 506 -0.82 -27.35 13.55
C ASP A 506 0.05 -26.12 13.84
N VAL A 507 -0.58 -24.94 13.86
CA VAL A 507 -0.16 -23.84 14.76
C VAL A 507 -1.37 -23.47 15.63
N VAL A 508 -1.23 -23.66 16.93
CA VAL A 508 -2.21 -23.34 17.97
C VAL A 508 -2.05 -21.86 18.34
N PRO A 509 -3.14 -21.06 18.41
CA PRO A 509 -3.05 -19.66 18.78
C PRO A 509 -2.90 -19.54 20.31
N VAL A 510 -1.82 -18.92 20.78
CA VAL A 510 -1.73 -18.43 22.17
C VAL A 510 -1.01 -17.08 22.22
N GLY A 511 -1.82 -16.04 22.46
CA GLY A 511 -1.58 -14.98 23.46
C GLY A 511 -0.28 -14.17 23.42
N LEU A 512 -0.45 -12.88 23.11
CA LEU A 512 0.38 -11.73 23.49
C LEU A 512 1.33 -11.96 24.69
N LEU A 513 2.63 -11.99 24.39
CA LEU A 513 3.75 -11.34 25.09
C LEU A 513 5.05 -12.07 24.72
N VAL A 514 5.86 -11.49 23.83
CA VAL A 514 7.32 -11.26 23.97
C VAL A 514 7.79 -10.31 22.86
N HIS A 515 8.67 -9.37 23.24
CA HIS A 515 8.77 -7.99 22.75
C HIS A 515 9.76 -7.71 21.59
N GLU A 516 10.45 -8.70 20.99
CA GLU A 516 11.47 -8.43 19.94
C GLU A 516 11.30 -9.20 18.62
N TYR A 517 10.56 -10.31 18.59
CA TYR A 517 10.57 -11.27 17.48
C TYR A 517 9.15 -11.75 17.13
N ASP A 518 8.31 -10.86 16.60
CA ASP A 518 6.97 -11.22 16.10
C ASP A 518 7.09 -12.17 14.88
N ALA A 519 6.66 -13.42 15.06
CA ALA A 519 6.71 -14.45 14.02
C ALA A 519 5.90 -14.10 12.77
N HIS A 520 4.81 -13.35 12.93
CA HIS A 520 3.99 -12.90 11.81
C HIS A 520 4.74 -11.82 10.99
N ALA A 521 5.26 -10.79 11.66
CA ALA A 521 6.05 -9.74 11.01
C ALA A 521 7.32 -10.32 10.35
N ALA A 522 7.96 -11.30 10.98
CA ALA A 522 9.14 -11.97 10.46
C ALA A 522 8.84 -12.76 9.17
N GLY A 523 7.80 -13.60 9.20
CA GLY A 523 7.37 -14.36 8.01
C GLY A 523 6.96 -13.44 6.86
N LEU A 524 6.28 -12.33 7.16
CA LEU A 524 5.86 -11.33 6.18
C LEU A 524 7.08 -10.65 5.51
N ALA A 525 8.03 -10.13 6.29
CA ALA A 525 9.22 -9.46 5.77
C ALA A 525 10.01 -10.35 4.79
N ALA A 526 10.17 -11.63 5.12
CA ALA A 526 10.87 -12.56 4.25
C ALA A 526 10.09 -12.90 2.97
N ARG A 527 8.77 -13.07 3.05
CA ARG A 527 7.92 -13.27 1.86
C ARG A 527 8.05 -12.10 0.90
N MET A 528 8.05 -10.88 1.41
CA MET A 528 8.18 -9.67 0.58
C MET A 528 9.56 -9.59 -0.07
N GLY A 529 10.64 -9.92 0.66
CA GLY A 529 11.98 -10.02 0.10
C GLY A 529 12.06 -11.04 -1.05
N LEU A 530 11.36 -12.18 -0.91
CA LEU A 530 11.26 -13.19 -1.97
C LEU A 530 10.38 -12.75 -3.15
N ALA A 531 9.28 -12.04 -2.89
CA ALA A 531 8.32 -11.59 -3.89
C ALA A 531 8.89 -10.59 -4.90
N LEU A 532 10.00 -9.93 -4.57
CA LEU A 532 10.71 -9.02 -5.48
C LEU A 532 11.59 -9.76 -6.53
N MET A 533 11.59 -11.09 -6.55
CA MET A 533 12.41 -11.87 -7.46
C MET A 533 11.60 -12.57 -8.55
N ASN A 534 12.23 -12.78 -9.71
CA ASN A 534 11.61 -13.31 -10.93
C ASN A 534 11.43 -14.85 -10.95
N ASP A 535 11.57 -15.55 -9.81
CA ASP A 535 11.57 -17.02 -9.72
C ASP A 535 10.54 -17.56 -8.71
N GLU A 536 10.22 -18.85 -8.79
CA GLU A 536 9.32 -19.53 -7.84
C GLU A 536 10.03 -19.99 -6.57
N TYR A 537 9.63 -19.39 -5.44
CA TYR A 537 10.12 -19.76 -4.11
C TYR A 537 9.03 -20.36 -3.25
N THR A 538 9.34 -21.47 -2.58
CA THR A 538 8.51 -22.01 -1.49
C THR A 538 9.14 -21.60 -0.17
N LEU A 539 8.38 -20.86 0.63
CA LEU A 539 8.79 -20.48 1.98
C LEU A 539 8.16 -21.43 3.01
N VAL A 540 9.00 -22.08 3.82
CA VAL A 540 8.55 -22.92 4.93
C VAL A 540 8.85 -22.22 6.23
N VAL A 541 7.83 -21.77 6.96
CA VAL A 541 8.00 -21.08 8.25
C VAL A 541 7.75 -22.07 9.38
N ASN A 542 8.64 -22.09 10.37
CA ASN A 542 8.47 -22.85 11.59
C ASN A 542 8.74 -21.95 12.80
N ASP A 543 7.77 -21.84 13.69
CA ASP A 543 7.84 -21.05 14.92
C ASP A 543 8.02 -22.00 16.10
N VAL A 544 9.09 -21.78 16.86
CA VAL A 544 9.51 -22.69 17.93
C VAL A 544 9.97 -21.98 19.18
N THR A 545 9.95 -22.70 20.29
CA THR A 545 10.63 -22.24 21.50
C THR A 545 12.13 -22.52 21.40
N ASN A 546 12.92 -21.87 22.28
CA ASN A 546 14.37 -22.10 22.36
C ASN A 546 14.76 -23.58 22.51
N ASP A 547 13.88 -24.44 23.04
CA ASP A 547 14.18 -25.85 23.31
C ASP A 547 13.93 -26.78 22.09
N ASP A 548 13.36 -26.28 20.99
CA ASP A 548 12.87 -27.09 19.86
C ASP A 548 13.64 -26.82 18.53
N ILE A 549 14.81 -26.18 18.61
CA ILE A 549 15.64 -25.80 17.44
C ILE A 549 16.11 -27.02 16.67
N GLU A 550 16.76 -27.98 17.33
CA GLU A 550 17.26 -29.20 16.69
C GLU A 550 16.14 -29.97 15.97
N SER A 551 14.95 -30.09 16.58
CA SER A 551 13.78 -30.75 15.98
C SER A 551 13.33 -30.07 14.70
N SER A 552 13.36 -28.74 14.67
CA SER A 552 12.97 -27.93 13.52
C SER A 552 13.96 -27.98 12.38
N MET A 553 15.25 -27.94 12.71
CA MET A 553 16.31 -28.09 11.72
C MET A 553 16.31 -29.50 11.11
N ASN A 554 16.00 -30.54 11.91
CA ASN A 554 15.75 -31.89 11.40
C ASN A 554 14.58 -31.92 10.41
N LEU A 555 13.46 -31.28 10.74
CA LEU A 555 12.31 -31.21 9.84
C LEU A 555 12.69 -30.55 8.50
N PHE A 556 13.39 -29.43 8.53
CA PHE A 556 13.85 -28.71 7.34
C PHE A 556 14.82 -29.54 6.49
N ASN A 557 15.73 -30.28 7.12
CA ASN A 557 16.61 -31.21 6.43
C ASN A 557 15.82 -32.36 5.77
N ASP A 558 14.86 -32.95 6.48
CA ASP A 558 14.03 -34.05 5.99
C ASP A 558 13.17 -33.66 4.77
N VAL A 559 12.70 -32.41 4.72
CA VAL A 559 11.97 -31.87 3.55
C VAL A 559 12.90 -31.29 2.47
N GLY A 560 14.22 -31.34 2.67
CA GLY A 560 15.22 -30.98 1.67
C GLY A 560 15.46 -29.48 1.50
N ILE A 561 15.37 -28.69 2.57
CA ILE A 561 15.60 -27.24 2.54
C ILE A 561 17.12 -26.94 2.55
N PRO A 562 17.66 -26.32 1.50
CA PRO A 562 19.09 -26.01 1.38
C PRO A 562 19.54 -24.75 2.14
N ILE A 563 18.69 -23.71 2.21
CA ILE A 563 18.97 -22.46 2.95
C ILE A 563 17.87 -22.24 4.00
N VAL A 564 18.28 -21.97 5.24
CA VAL A 564 17.40 -21.61 6.36
C VAL A 564 17.72 -20.21 6.84
N LEU A 565 16.71 -19.33 6.84
CA LEU A 565 16.78 -18.04 7.53
C LEU A 565 16.50 -18.29 9.02
N VAL A 566 17.38 -17.85 9.91
CA VAL A 566 17.21 -18.04 11.35
C VAL A 566 17.02 -16.68 12.01
N HIS A 567 15.80 -16.45 12.49
CA HIS A 567 15.40 -15.26 13.23
C HIS A 567 15.32 -15.59 14.73
N ALA A 568 16.47 -15.57 15.38
CA ALA A 568 16.62 -16.10 16.72
C ALA A 568 17.74 -15.41 17.52
N PRO A 569 17.62 -15.40 18.87
CA PRO A 569 18.71 -14.98 19.73
C PRO A 569 19.92 -15.90 19.60
N GLU A 570 21.02 -15.45 20.19
CA GLU A 570 22.37 -15.95 19.96
C GLU A 570 22.57 -17.46 20.17
N LEU A 571 22.02 -18.02 21.24
CA LEU A 571 22.20 -19.44 21.57
C LEU A 571 21.47 -20.36 20.59
N SER A 572 20.26 -19.96 20.17
CA SER A 572 19.45 -20.69 19.19
C SER A 572 20.09 -20.63 17.80
N MET A 573 20.69 -19.49 17.45
CA MET A 573 21.46 -19.35 16.22
C MET A 573 22.67 -20.32 16.19
N LEU A 574 23.39 -20.44 17.30
CA LEU A 574 24.51 -21.39 17.41
C LEU A 574 24.05 -22.83 17.23
N GLU A 575 22.97 -23.22 17.89
CA GLU A 575 22.44 -24.58 17.81
C GLU A 575 22.04 -24.93 16.37
N ALA A 576 21.34 -24.01 15.68
CA ALA A 576 20.99 -24.17 14.28
C ALA A 576 22.25 -24.29 13.40
N SER A 577 23.25 -23.43 13.60
CA SER A 577 24.53 -23.46 12.87
C SER A 577 25.26 -24.80 13.02
N GLN A 578 25.36 -25.33 14.24
CA GLN A 578 25.98 -26.64 14.49
C GLN A 578 25.24 -27.77 13.79
N TYR A 579 23.91 -27.69 13.70
CA TYR A 579 23.12 -28.65 12.95
C TYR A 579 23.41 -28.55 11.44
N ALA A 580 23.38 -27.35 10.87
CA ALA A 580 23.54 -27.12 9.44
C ALA A 580 24.90 -27.59 8.89
N GLN A 581 25.99 -27.34 9.64
CA GLN A 581 27.34 -27.80 9.29
C GLN A 581 27.46 -29.32 9.12
N ASN A 582 26.62 -30.08 9.83
CA ASN A 582 26.62 -31.54 9.78
C ASN A 582 25.70 -32.11 8.69
N ASN A 583 24.88 -31.27 8.03
CA ASN A 583 23.77 -31.72 7.19
C ASN A 583 23.70 -31.04 5.79
N ASP A 584 24.78 -30.40 5.33
CA ASP A 584 24.85 -29.70 4.01
C ASP A 584 23.73 -28.67 3.81
N MET A 585 23.45 -27.92 4.88
CA MET A 585 22.52 -26.79 4.88
C MET A 585 23.32 -25.49 5.05
N LEU A 586 22.73 -24.39 4.62
CA LEU A 586 23.27 -23.04 4.80
C LEU A 586 22.33 -22.21 5.67
N ILE A 587 22.89 -21.40 6.57
CA ILE A 587 22.09 -20.51 7.41
C ILE A 587 22.35 -19.05 7.07
N ILE A 588 21.28 -18.26 7.04
CA ILE A 588 21.36 -16.79 7.07
C ILE A 588 20.66 -16.28 8.36
N GLY A 589 21.44 -15.77 9.30
CA GLY A 589 20.97 -15.24 10.58
C GLY A 589 20.60 -13.77 10.52
N THR A 590 19.53 -13.38 11.23
CA THR A 590 18.93 -12.03 11.12
C THR A 590 18.81 -11.29 12.45
N ALA A 591 19.13 -11.93 13.58
CA ALA A 591 18.97 -11.32 14.90
C ALA A 591 20.25 -11.36 15.78
N SER A 592 21.23 -12.18 15.43
CA SER A 592 22.45 -12.37 16.23
C SER A 592 23.56 -11.40 15.83
N THR A 593 24.12 -10.67 16.81
CA THR A 593 25.20 -9.70 16.61
C THR A 593 26.50 -10.01 17.35
N THR A 594 26.46 -10.90 18.35
CA THR A 594 27.65 -11.15 19.17
C THR A 594 28.83 -11.74 18.39
N ARG A 595 30.05 -11.37 18.79
CA ARG A 595 31.30 -11.86 18.17
C ARG A 595 31.61 -13.33 18.47
N ILE A 596 30.97 -13.94 19.47
CA ILE A 596 31.22 -15.36 19.81
C ILE A 596 30.85 -16.28 18.64
N PHE A 597 29.91 -15.84 17.78
CA PHE A 597 29.38 -16.62 16.66
C PHE A 597 29.90 -16.14 15.29
N ALA A 598 30.94 -15.29 15.27
CA ALA A 598 31.66 -14.88 14.07
C ALA A 598 32.75 -15.92 13.69
N THR A 599 32.36 -17.15 13.35
CA THR A 599 33.33 -18.23 13.11
C THR A 599 33.63 -18.40 11.62
N PRO A 600 34.90 -18.35 11.18
CA PRO A 600 35.22 -18.56 9.77
C PRO A 600 34.82 -19.95 9.26
N ASN A 601 34.04 -20.01 8.17
CA ASN A 601 33.61 -21.23 7.46
C ASN A 601 32.69 -22.15 8.28
N ASP A 602 31.76 -21.59 9.04
CA ASP A 602 30.78 -22.31 9.88
C ASP A 602 29.37 -22.41 9.24
N ASP A 603 29.31 -22.19 7.93
CA ASP A 603 28.10 -22.28 7.09
C ASP A 603 26.99 -21.29 7.48
N THR A 604 27.39 -20.24 8.19
CA THR A 604 26.50 -19.20 8.70
C THR A 604 26.87 -17.86 8.08
N PHE A 605 25.85 -17.17 7.56
CA PHE A 605 25.97 -15.79 7.11
C PHE A 605 25.05 -14.91 7.96
N ARG A 606 25.47 -13.70 8.34
CA ARG A 606 24.65 -12.83 9.22
C ARG A 606 24.34 -11.51 8.56
N MET A 607 23.07 -11.13 8.61
CA MET A 607 22.53 -9.89 8.05
C MET A 607 22.52 -8.72 9.03
N LEU A 608 23.09 -8.92 10.22
CA LEU A 608 23.44 -7.84 11.13
C LEU A 608 24.96 -7.80 11.34
N PRO A 609 25.56 -6.61 11.46
CA PRO A 609 26.99 -6.50 11.70
C PRO A 609 27.33 -7.01 13.10
N SER A 610 28.55 -7.50 13.27
CA SER A 610 29.05 -7.89 14.59
C SER A 610 29.03 -6.71 15.58
N ASP A 611 28.78 -7.02 16.85
CA ASP A 611 28.86 -6.10 18.00
C ASP A 611 30.14 -5.28 18.06
N VAL A 612 31.22 -5.73 17.43
CA VAL A 612 32.46 -4.96 17.28
C VAL A 612 32.20 -3.60 16.61
N TRP A 613 31.31 -3.55 15.61
CA TRP A 613 30.98 -2.32 14.90
C TRP A 613 30.00 -1.46 15.69
N GLN A 614 29.01 -2.08 16.34
CA GLN A 614 28.10 -1.42 17.26
C GLN A 614 28.86 -0.75 18.42
N ALA A 615 29.84 -1.43 19.00
CA ALA A 615 30.68 -0.91 20.06
C ALA A 615 31.47 0.33 19.62
N LYS A 616 32.05 0.30 18.41
CA LYS A 616 32.72 1.47 17.82
C LYS A 616 31.77 2.63 17.59
N ALA A 617 30.54 2.37 17.11
CA ALA A 617 29.53 3.39 16.92
C ALA A 617 29.13 4.05 18.25
N LEU A 618 28.83 3.24 19.28
CA LEU A 618 28.51 3.71 20.64
C LEU A 618 29.66 4.51 21.26
N ALA A 619 30.89 3.98 21.19
CA ALA A 619 32.06 4.71 21.68
C ALA A 619 32.30 6.00 20.89
N GLY A 620 32.13 5.96 19.57
CA GLY A 620 32.31 7.07 18.65
C GLY A 620 31.34 8.22 18.89
N ILE A 621 30.04 7.94 19.05
CA ILE A 621 29.04 8.97 19.38
C ILE A 621 29.30 9.56 20.78
N MET A 622 29.61 8.74 21.78
CA MET A 622 29.93 9.25 23.12
C MET A 622 31.20 10.13 23.14
N GLN A 623 32.21 9.79 22.33
CA GLN A 623 33.40 10.62 22.15
C GLN A 623 33.10 11.92 21.41
N HIS A 624 32.29 11.87 20.35
CA HIS A 624 31.81 13.04 19.61
C HIS A 624 31.09 14.01 20.56
N ASP A 625 30.24 13.47 21.44
CA ASP A 625 29.47 14.24 22.42
C ASP A 625 30.28 14.66 23.65
N ASN A 626 31.60 14.45 23.67
CA ASN A 626 32.54 14.80 24.75
C ASN A 626 32.20 14.16 26.12
N ILE A 627 31.65 12.93 26.11
CA ILE A 627 31.40 12.15 27.31
C ILE A 627 32.71 11.61 27.88
N GLN A 628 32.88 11.72 29.19
CA GLN A 628 34.07 11.26 29.93
C GLN A 628 33.75 10.18 30.97
N GLY A 629 32.51 10.14 31.46
CA GLY A 629 32.03 9.15 32.42
C GLY A 629 30.71 8.52 31.99
N VAL A 630 30.61 7.20 32.04
CA VAL A 630 29.44 6.43 31.61
C VAL A 630 29.02 5.49 32.74
N VAL A 631 27.72 5.38 33.00
CA VAL A 631 27.16 4.34 33.87
C VAL A 631 26.30 3.42 33.01
N ALA A 632 26.69 2.14 32.92
CA ALA A 632 25.96 1.16 32.14
C ALA A 632 24.86 0.51 32.97
N ILE A 633 23.65 0.40 32.41
CA ILE A 633 22.50 -0.32 33.00
C ILE A 633 22.05 -1.37 31.98
N TYR A 634 22.03 -2.64 32.39
CA TYR A 634 21.81 -3.76 31.48
C TYR A 634 21.26 -4.99 32.22
N PRO A 635 20.49 -5.88 31.58
CA PRO A 635 20.08 -7.13 32.22
C PRO A 635 21.29 -8.07 32.36
N ASP A 636 21.28 -8.97 33.35
CA ASP A 636 22.41 -9.89 33.60
C ASP A 636 22.54 -10.98 32.52
N SER A 637 23.03 -10.59 31.34
CA SER A 637 23.27 -11.43 30.16
C SER A 637 24.78 -11.46 29.81
N PRO A 638 25.36 -12.66 29.56
CA PRO A 638 26.72 -12.80 29.06
C PRO A 638 26.99 -12.07 27.73
N GLU A 639 26.01 -12.06 26.82
CA GLU A 639 26.09 -11.46 25.49
C GLU A 639 26.19 -9.94 25.59
N ILE A 640 25.28 -9.31 26.35
CA ILE A 640 25.27 -7.86 26.57
C ILE A 640 26.54 -7.42 27.31
N ARG A 641 27.03 -8.22 28.26
CA ARG A 641 28.30 -7.93 28.94
C ARG A 641 29.48 -7.90 27.96
N LEU A 642 29.50 -8.72 26.92
CA LEU A 642 30.57 -8.70 25.92
C LEU A 642 30.51 -7.45 25.04
N LEU A 643 29.31 -7.04 24.63
CA LEU A 643 29.13 -5.76 23.92
C LEU A 643 29.62 -4.60 24.79
N LEU A 644 29.31 -4.59 26.09
CA LEU A 644 29.82 -3.57 27.03
C LEU A 644 31.34 -3.60 27.18
N GLU A 645 31.96 -4.79 27.24
CA GLU A 645 33.42 -4.93 27.28
C GLU A 645 34.08 -4.38 26.00
N ASP A 646 33.43 -4.56 24.85
CA ASP A 646 33.89 -4.01 23.57
C ASP A 646 33.73 -2.49 23.52
N VAL A 647 32.59 -1.96 23.99
CA VAL A 647 32.40 -0.50 24.16
C VAL A 647 33.47 0.06 25.09
N ALA A 648 33.76 -0.60 26.22
CA ALA A 648 34.78 -0.16 27.17
C ALA A 648 36.20 -0.20 26.59
N THR A 649 36.45 -1.05 25.60
CA THR A 649 37.74 -1.14 24.90
C THR A 649 37.92 0.02 23.92
N GLU A 650 36.85 0.40 23.22
CA GLU A 650 36.86 1.49 22.22
C GLU A 650 36.68 2.87 22.86
N PHE A 651 35.99 2.97 24.00
CA PHE A 651 35.70 4.21 24.69
C PHE A 651 36.88 4.69 25.54
N THR A 652 37.32 5.94 25.34
CA THR A 652 38.47 6.50 26.05
C THR A 652 38.17 7.01 27.47
N GLY A 653 36.89 7.10 27.84
CA GLY A 653 36.45 7.58 29.16
C GLY A 653 36.34 6.47 30.20
N GLU A 654 35.79 6.81 31.37
CA GLU A 654 35.52 5.86 32.45
C GLU A 654 34.10 5.28 32.29
N ILE A 655 33.97 3.96 32.39
CA ILE A 655 32.68 3.27 32.38
C ILE A 655 32.48 2.46 33.67
N ASP A 656 31.35 2.68 34.33
CA ASP A 656 30.89 1.88 35.46
C ASP A 656 29.90 0.82 34.96
N MET A 657 30.36 -0.43 34.89
CA MET A 657 29.58 -1.59 34.44
C MET A 657 29.02 -2.41 35.62
N THR A 658 28.88 -1.83 36.81
CA THR A 658 28.46 -2.59 38.01
C THR A 658 26.95 -2.74 38.21
N HIS A 659 26.12 -2.20 37.31
CA HIS A 659 24.66 -2.16 37.45
C HIS A 659 23.96 -3.09 36.46
N SER A 660 24.21 -4.40 36.58
CA SER A 660 23.35 -5.40 35.96
C SER A 660 22.07 -5.63 36.79
N TYR A 661 20.97 -6.04 36.16
CA TYR A 661 19.70 -6.32 36.85
C TYR A 661 19.05 -7.65 36.44
N ASP A 662 18.34 -8.25 37.40
CA ASP A 662 17.40 -9.36 37.20
C ASP A 662 15.93 -8.90 37.27
N ASP A 663 15.68 -7.74 37.92
CA ASP A 663 14.35 -7.11 38.07
C ASP A 663 14.46 -5.63 37.70
N VAL A 664 13.86 -5.28 36.57
CA VAL A 664 13.91 -3.93 35.96
C VAL A 664 13.46 -2.83 36.92
N ASN A 665 12.53 -3.13 37.85
CA ASN A 665 11.97 -2.15 38.77
C ASN A 665 13.03 -1.52 39.70
N ASN A 666 14.13 -2.22 39.95
CA ASN A 666 15.21 -1.74 40.83
C ASN A 666 16.38 -1.13 40.05
N ALA A 667 16.50 -1.42 38.74
CA ALA A 667 17.67 -1.10 37.92
C ALA A 667 18.10 0.37 38.02
N MET A 668 17.16 1.30 37.84
CA MET A 668 17.45 2.74 37.93
C MET A 668 17.83 3.18 39.36
N SER A 669 17.20 2.58 40.38
CA SER A 669 17.46 2.97 41.77
C SER A 669 18.86 2.57 42.23
N ASP A 670 19.38 1.44 41.74
CA ASP A 670 20.72 0.94 42.03
C ASP A 670 21.79 1.78 41.31
N ALA A 671 21.54 2.15 40.05
CA ALA A 671 22.46 2.96 39.24
C ALA A 671 22.51 4.44 39.66
N ALA A 672 21.46 4.99 40.28
CA ALA A 672 21.30 6.42 40.56
C ALA A 672 22.47 7.04 41.37
N VAL A 673 23.06 6.29 42.30
CA VAL A 673 24.19 6.76 43.11
C VAL A 673 25.47 6.86 42.27
N SER A 674 25.74 5.87 41.42
CA SER A 674 26.87 5.89 40.50
C SER A 674 26.73 7.00 39.46
N ILE A 675 25.53 7.21 38.91
CA ILE A 675 25.26 8.31 37.96
C ILE A 675 25.60 9.66 38.61
N ARG A 676 25.17 9.88 39.86
CA ARG A 676 25.49 11.10 40.60
C ARG A 676 26.99 11.24 40.86
N SER A 677 27.64 10.16 41.31
CA SER A 677 29.09 10.17 41.57
C SER A 677 29.90 10.48 40.32
N MET A 678 29.49 9.94 39.17
CA MET A 678 30.13 10.18 37.88
C MET A 678 29.92 11.63 37.44
N ALA A 679 28.70 12.15 37.58
CA ALA A 679 28.36 13.55 37.29
C ALA A 679 29.08 14.54 38.23
N ASP A 680 29.29 14.22 39.50
CA ASP A 680 30.07 15.04 40.43
C ASP A 680 31.56 15.11 40.02
N LYS A 681 32.07 14.08 39.34
CA LYS A 681 33.46 13.99 38.90
C LYS A 681 33.72 14.69 37.56
N TYR A 682 32.86 14.46 36.56
CA TYR A 682 33.06 14.93 35.19
C TYR A 682 32.12 16.07 34.77
N GLY A 683 31.05 16.32 35.54
CA GLY A 683 29.96 17.23 35.19
C GLY A 683 28.83 16.48 34.47
N THR A 684 27.61 17.01 34.56
CA THR A 684 26.41 16.40 33.95
C THR A 684 26.48 16.34 32.43
N GLY A 685 27.05 17.36 31.78
CA GLY A 685 27.21 17.40 30.31
C GLY A 685 28.34 16.52 29.76
N SER A 686 29.18 15.94 30.61
CA SER A 686 30.23 14.98 30.24
C SER A 686 30.03 13.62 30.90
N THR A 687 28.82 13.37 31.41
CA THR A 687 28.40 12.10 31.99
C THR A 687 27.23 11.55 31.20
N ALA A 688 27.16 10.23 31.03
CA ALA A 688 26.06 9.58 30.34
C ALA A 688 25.60 8.28 31.01
N VAL A 689 24.38 7.86 30.68
CA VAL A 689 23.87 6.50 30.92
C VAL A 689 23.98 5.73 29.62
N LEU A 690 24.57 4.53 29.66
CA LEU A 690 24.54 3.58 28.56
C LEU A 690 23.54 2.48 28.93
N VAL A 691 22.38 2.47 28.30
CA VAL A 691 21.32 1.50 28.58
C VAL A 691 21.32 0.41 27.50
N MET A 692 21.38 -0.85 27.91
CA MET A 692 21.32 -2.00 27.01
C MET A 692 20.21 -2.93 27.46
N ALA A 693 18.97 -2.45 27.40
CA ALA A 693 17.82 -3.08 28.04
C ALA A 693 16.66 -3.35 27.06
N GLY A 694 16.84 -3.10 25.76
CA GLY A 694 15.75 -3.18 24.77
C GLY A 694 14.55 -2.35 25.25
N ASP A 695 13.37 -2.98 25.26
CA ASP A 695 12.11 -2.35 25.68
C ASP A 695 11.96 -2.07 27.19
N ASP A 696 12.77 -2.70 28.05
CA ASP A 696 12.83 -2.33 29.49
C ASP A 696 13.38 -0.90 29.68
N THR A 697 14.00 -0.34 28.66
CA THR A 697 14.50 1.05 28.66
C THR A 697 13.39 2.04 29.00
N ALA A 698 12.15 1.82 28.54
CA ALA A 698 11.01 2.67 28.85
C ALA A 698 10.75 2.73 30.37
N ASP A 699 10.75 1.57 31.04
CA ASP A 699 10.54 1.44 32.47
C ASP A 699 11.69 2.09 33.27
N ILE A 700 12.93 1.86 32.84
CA ILE A 700 14.14 2.45 33.44
C ILE A 700 14.12 3.98 33.31
N MET A 701 13.73 4.51 32.15
CA MET A 701 13.57 5.95 31.89
C MET A 701 12.48 6.56 32.77
N ASN A 702 11.30 5.91 32.84
CA ASN A 702 10.18 6.35 33.67
C ASN A 702 10.50 6.34 35.17
N ALA A 703 11.45 5.52 35.61
CA ALA A 703 11.98 5.51 36.97
C ALA A 703 13.07 6.59 37.22
N ALA A 704 13.66 7.18 36.17
CA ALA A 704 14.79 8.10 36.29
C ALA A 704 14.40 9.40 37.03
N ARG A 705 15.23 9.85 37.98
CA ARG A 705 15.00 11.09 38.75
C ARG A 705 16.29 11.88 38.94
N GLY A 706 16.18 13.20 39.09
CA GLY A 706 17.31 14.07 39.44
C GLY A 706 18.40 14.06 38.37
N THR A 707 19.66 13.80 38.76
CA THR A 707 20.84 13.78 37.87
C THR A 707 20.66 12.84 36.67
N ALA A 708 19.96 11.71 36.83
CA ALA A 708 19.72 10.76 35.75
C ALA A 708 18.90 11.37 34.59
N LYS A 709 18.06 12.39 34.84
CA LYS A 709 17.34 13.13 33.79
C LYS A 709 18.17 14.25 33.15
N GLN A 710 19.35 14.57 33.69
CA GLN A 710 20.18 15.70 33.26
C GLN A 710 21.41 15.28 32.44
N VAL A 711 21.68 13.98 32.37
CA VAL A 711 22.78 13.39 31.63
C VAL A 711 22.26 12.86 30.29
N ASN A 712 23.15 12.67 29.32
CA ASN A 712 22.79 12.06 28.04
C ASN A 712 22.60 10.54 28.20
N TRP A 713 21.74 9.94 27.37
CA TRP A 713 21.50 8.51 27.34
C TRP A 713 21.88 7.94 25.97
N TYR A 714 22.53 6.79 25.97
CA TYR A 714 22.92 6.06 24.77
C TYR A 714 22.38 4.63 24.84
N GLY A 715 21.95 4.08 23.70
CA GLY A 715 21.32 2.76 23.58
C GLY A 715 21.81 1.94 22.40
N SER A 716 21.66 0.62 22.50
CA SER A 716 22.00 -0.36 21.45
C SER A 716 20.96 -0.41 20.32
N LEU A 717 21.20 -1.28 19.32
CA LEU A 717 20.30 -1.51 18.20
C LEU A 717 18.90 -1.99 18.61
N GLY A 718 18.78 -2.71 19.73
CA GLY A 718 17.48 -3.14 20.26
C GLY A 718 16.64 -2.00 20.88
N ILE A 719 17.18 -0.78 20.93
CA ILE A 719 16.48 0.41 21.43
C ILE A 719 16.08 1.34 20.28
N ALA A 720 16.87 1.37 19.21
CA ALA A 720 16.66 2.27 18.08
C ALA A 720 15.33 1.96 17.38
N GLY A 721 14.41 2.95 17.37
CA GLY A 721 13.10 2.80 16.73
C GLY A 721 12.06 2.05 17.55
N SER A 722 12.29 1.74 18.84
CA SER A 722 11.30 1.04 19.67
C SER A 722 10.03 1.86 19.90
N HIS A 723 8.88 1.28 19.53
CA HIS A 723 7.55 1.84 19.77
C HIS A 723 7.18 1.92 21.25
N LYS A 724 7.57 0.91 22.05
CA LYS A 724 7.29 0.93 23.48
C LYS A 724 7.95 2.13 24.14
N ILE A 725 9.22 2.38 23.81
CA ILE A 725 9.95 3.55 24.29
C ILE A 725 9.29 4.84 23.79
N GLN A 726 8.90 4.90 22.53
CA GLN A 726 8.22 6.06 21.95
C GLN A 726 6.91 6.40 22.67
N ASN A 727 6.09 5.41 22.98
CA ASN A 727 4.74 5.58 23.51
C ASN A 727 4.70 5.71 25.04
N GLU A 728 5.59 5.00 25.74
CA GLU A 728 5.55 4.91 27.21
C GLU A 728 6.55 5.83 27.90
N ALA A 729 7.56 6.37 27.21
CA ALA A 729 8.47 7.34 27.80
C ALA A 729 7.75 8.67 28.04
N THR A 730 7.45 8.98 29.30
CA THR A 730 6.65 10.16 29.68
C THR A 730 7.46 11.44 29.91
N ASP A 731 8.79 11.36 29.84
CA ASP A 731 9.72 12.42 30.25
C ASP A 731 10.76 12.72 29.15
N MET A 732 11.03 14.00 28.88
CA MET A 732 12.10 14.44 27.97
C MET A 732 13.48 14.01 28.50
N ILE A 733 13.97 12.85 28.07
CA ILE A 733 15.33 12.35 28.27
C ILE A 733 16.02 12.35 26.90
N ASN A 734 17.22 12.93 26.82
CA ASN A 734 18.01 12.93 25.59
C ASN A 734 18.61 11.54 25.35
N LEU A 735 17.86 10.68 24.65
CA LEU A 735 18.25 9.32 24.29
C LEU A 735 18.68 9.26 22.82
N ALA A 736 19.89 8.74 22.60
CA ALA A 736 20.38 8.34 21.29
C ALA A 736 20.60 6.82 21.25
N ALA A 737 20.23 6.16 20.17
CA ALA A 737 20.48 4.74 19.95
C ALA A 737 21.16 4.52 18.60
N VAL A 738 21.93 3.46 18.45
CA VAL A 738 22.63 3.15 17.19
C VAL A 738 21.98 1.97 16.49
N SER A 739 21.87 2.01 15.17
CA SER A 739 21.35 0.91 14.35
C SER A 739 22.17 0.81 13.06
N PRO A 740 22.41 -0.36 12.46
CA PRO A 740 23.05 -0.45 11.15
C PRO A 740 22.42 0.51 10.12
N ALA A 741 23.25 1.17 9.28
CA ALA A 741 22.74 2.17 8.35
C ALA A 741 21.84 1.55 7.26
N MET A 742 20.65 2.13 7.07
CA MET A 742 19.67 1.71 6.06
C MET A 742 19.53 2.75 4.95
N SER A 743 19.19 2.28 3.75
CA SER A 743 18.97 3.11 2.57
C SER A 743 17.81 4.09 2.80
N ASP A 744 18.05 5.36 2.53
CA ASP A 744 17.03 6.40 2.70
C ASP A 744 16.07 6.38 1.50
N GLY A 745 14.97 5.62 1.58
CA GLY A 745 13.80 5.74 0.69
C GLY A 745 13.78 4.94 -0.61
N GLY A 746 14.17 3.66 -0.58
CA GLY A 746 13.88 2.70 -1.65
C GLY A 746 12.46 2.09 -1.55
N PRO A 747 12.05 1.20 -2.49
CA PRO A 747 10.78 0.49 -2.51
C PRO A 747 10.54 -0.28 -1.24
N ALA A 748 11.61 -0.75 -0.60
CA ALA A 748 11.55 -1.30 0.74
C ALA A 748 10.95 -0.26 1.71
N GLN A 749 11.45 0.97 1.83
CA GLN A 749 10.85 1.97 2.72
C GLN A 749 9.36 2.23 2.41
N ILE A 750 8.96 2.31 1.14
CA ILE A 750 7.53 2.44 0.75
C ILE A 750 6.71 1.27 1.26
N ILE A 751 7.15 0.06 0.92
CA ILE A 751 6.48 -1.19 1.26
C ILE A 751 6.38 -1.31 2.79
N LEU A 752 7.39 -0.85 3.52
CA LEU A 752 7.50 -1.01 4.97
C LEU A 752 6.73 0.10 5.75
N ASP A 753 6.69 1.33 5.22
CA ASP A 753 5.84 2.43 5.70
C ASP A 753 4.35 2.07 5.52
N SER A 754 3.99 1.41 4.42
CA SER A 754 2.60 0.97 4.14
C SER A 754 2.10 -0.15 5.06
N LEU A 755 3.01 -0.91 5.68
CA LEU A 755 2.67 -2.05 6.54
C LEU A 755 2.52 -1.70 8.02
N SER A 756 3.13 -0.60 8.47
CA SER A 756 3.28 -0.31 9.91
C SER A 756 2.95 1.13 10.31
N GLY A 757 2.63 2.00 9.33
CA GLY A 757 2.41 3.44 9.59
C GLY A 757 3.63 4.17 10.17
N THR A 758 4.77 3.49 10.31
CA THR A 758 5.98 3.92 11.02
C THR A 758 7.23 3.22 10.45
N GLN A 759 8.42 3.60 10.92
CA GLN A 759 9.68 3.07 10.39
C GLN A 759 9.97 1.66 10.95
N LEU A 760 10.28 0.68 10.10
CA LEU A 760 10.46 -0.70 10.54
C LEU A 760 11.63 -0.93 11.52
N PRO A 761 11.44 -1.81 12.51
CA PRO A 761 12.53 -2.31 13.33
C PRO A 761 13.61 -3.01 12.51
N MET A 762 14.87 -2.83 12.93
CA MET A 762 16.07 -3.35 12.26
C MET A 762 16.04 -4.88 12.01
N TYR A 763 15.45 -5.64 12.93
CA TYR A 763 15.33 -7.09 12.81
C TYR A 763 14.47 -7.52 11.62
N SER A 764 13.35 -6.82 11.36
CA SER A 764 12.49 -7.07 10.21
C SER A 764 13.17 -6.70 8.89
N ALA A 765 13.88 -5.55 8.89
CA ALA A 765 14.67 -5.08 7.76
C ALA A 765 15.77 -6.10 7.36
N SER A 766 16.46 -6.66 8.35
CA SER A 766 17.50 -7.67 8.11
C SER A 766 16.95 -8.98 7.53
N LEU A 767 15.74 -9.38 7.92
CA LEU A 767 15.11 -10.62 7.46
C LEU A 767 14.56 -10.51 6.05
N PHE A 768 14.01 -9.35 5.67
CA PHE A 768 13.67 -9.05 4.29
C PHE A 768 14.88 -9.20 3.37
N GLU A 769 16.00 -8.59 3.73
CA GLU A 769 17.21 -8.64 2.90
C GLU A 769 17.81 -10.05 2.88
N ALA A 770 17.79 -10.76 4.01
CA ALA A 770 18.23 -12.16 4.11
C ALA A 770 17.47 -13.07 3.14
N ALA A 771 16.14 -12.92 3.09
CA ALA A 771 15.28 -13.74 2.24
C ALA A 771 15.58 -13.50 0.76
N ARG A 772 15.76 -12.25 0.37
CA ARG A 772 16.14 -11.90 -0.99
C ARG A 772 17.51 -12.48 -1.37
N LEU A 773 18.53 -12.32 -0.53
CA LEU A 773 19.87 -12.88 -0.77
C LEU A 773 19.83 -14.41 -0.87
N ALA A 774 19.06 -15.07 0.01
CA ALA A 774 18.84 -16.51 -0.06
C ALA A 774 18.22 -16.91 -1.41
N GLY A 775 17.19 -16.19 -1.86
CA GLY A 775 16.52 -16.50 -3.11
C GLY A 775 17.43 -16.32 -4.32
N VAL A 776 18.14 -15.20 -4.45
CA VAL A 776 19.12 -14.99 -5.55
C VAL A 776 20.19 -16.08 -5.53
N ALA A 777 20.72 -16.42 -4.35
CA ALA A 777 21.72 -17.47 -4.22
C ALA A 777 21.17 -18.84 -4.63
N MET A 778 19.92 -19.13 -4.34
CA MET A 778 19.29 -20.37 -4.77
C MET A 778 19.01 -20.42 -6.27
N THR A 779 18.54 -19.32 -6.87
CA THR A 779 18.36 -19.21 -8.32
C THR A 779 19.68 -19.41 -9.05
N GLU A 780 20.72 -18.66 -8.67
CA GLU A 780 22.01 -18.71 -9.36
C GLU A 780 22.76 -20.03 -9.13
N SER A 781 22.48 -20.71 -8.01
CA SER A 781 23.09 -22.01 -7.70
C SER A 781 22.32 -23.22 -8.22
N ASP A 782 21.14 -23.03 -8.83
CA ASP A 782 20.21 -24.11 -9.17
C ASP A 782 19.89 -24.98 -7.92
N SER A 783 19.57 -24.31 -6.81
CA SER A 783 19.27 -24.90 -5.49
C SER A 783 20.40 -25.76 -4.89
N ASN A 784 21.65 -25.59 -5.34
CA ASN A 784 22.78 -26.34 -4.81
C ASN A 784 23.42 -25.59 -3.63
N THR A 785 23.30 -26.12 -2.41
CA THR A 785 23.83 -25.49 -1.18
C THR A 785 25.32 -25.13 -1.26
N SER A 786 26.14 -26.02 -1.81
CA SER A 786 27.59 -25.80 -1.94
C SER A 786 27.93 -24.68 -2.94
N ILE A 787 27.18 -24.57 -4.04
CA ILE A 787 27.35 -23.46 -5.00
C ILE A 787 26.81 -22.17 -4.39
N ALA A 788 25.61 -22.20 -3.78
CA ALA A 788 25.00 -21.06 -3.11
C ALA A 788 25.93 -20.44 -2.07
N ARG A 789 26.55 -21.28 -1.24
CA ARG A 789 27.58 -20.88 -0.27
C ARG A 789 28.76 -20.15 -0.91
N ALA A 790 29.19 -20.60 -2.09
CA ALA A 790 30.35 -20.02 -2.78
C ALA A 790 30.02 -18.68 -3.45
N ILE A 791 28.77 -18.47 -3.88
CA ILE A 791 28.35 -17.26 -4.62
C ILE A 791 27.69 -16.20 -3.72
N LEU A 792 27.13 -16.57 -2.56
CA LEU A 792 26.42 -15.65 -1.67
C LEU A 792 27.23 -14.38 -1.33
N PRO A 793 28.54 -14.44 -1.03
CA PRO A 793 29.32 -13.22 -0.80
C PRO A 793 29.37 -12.27 -2.00
N SER A 794 29.39 -12.82 -3.23
CA SER A 794 29.39 -12.01 -4.46
C SER A 794 28.02 -11.41 -4.75
N ILE A 795 26.95 -12.13 -4.39
CA ILE A 795 25.57 -11.64 -4.52
C ILE A 795 25.35 -10.48 -3.54
N ALA A 796 25.83 -10.62 -2.31
CA ALA A 796 25.74 -9.60 -1.27
C ALA A 796 26.56 -8.34 -1.62
N ASP A 797 27.72 -8.47 -2.27
CA ASP A 797 28.52 -7.29 -2.66
C ASP A 797 27.83 -6.41 -3.74
N GLY A 798 26.91 -6.97 -4.53
CA GLY A 798 26.16 -6.26 -5.57
C GLY A 798 24.75 -5.84 -5.18
N ALA A 799 24.37 -6.00 -3.91
CA ALA A 799 23.00 -5.92 -3.42
C ALA A 799 22.81 -4.76 -2.41
N GLY A 800 21.78 -3.92 -2.61
CA GLY A 800 21.51 -2.79 -1.72
C GLY A 800 20.07 -2.28 -1.81
N LEU A 801 19.10 -3.07 -1.33
CA LEU A 801 17.71 -2.61 -1.24
C LEU A 801 17.41 -1.93 0.10
N ILE A 802 17.66 -2.62 1.22
CA ILE A 802 17.40 -2.07 2.57
C ILE A 802 18.65 -1.51 3.23
N PHE A 803 19.78 -2.19 3.12
CA PHE A 803 21.04 -1.70 3.68
C PHE A 803 21.82 -0.91 2.63
N ASP A 804 22.51 0.14 3.06
CA ASP A 804 23.38 0.91 2.17
C ASP A 804 24.44 0.01 1.50
N HIS A 805 24.91 -1.02 2.21
CA HIS A 805 25.89 -2.01 1.71
C HIS A 805 25.60 -3.37 2.33
N THR A 806 25.56 -4.46 1.55
CA THR A 806 25.37 -5.83 2.06
C THR A 806 26.62 -6.73 2.00
N THR A 807 27.80 -6.17 1.68
CA THR A 807 29.07 -6.92 1.62
C THR A 807 29.34 -7.76 2.89
N LEU A 808 29.72 -9.03 2.73
CA LEU A 808 30.04 -9.94 3.84
C LEU A 808 31.55 -10.03 4.08
N ASP A 809 31.96 -10.21 5.33
CA ASP A 809 33.36 -10.37 5.73
C ASP A 809 33.84 -11.83 5.62
N GLY A 810 35.10 -12.08 6.02
CA GLY A 810 35.69 -13.42 5.95
C GLY A 810 35.07 -14.45 6.91
N ASN A 811 34.21 -14.03 7.84
CA ASN A 811 33.45 -14.89 8.73
C ASN A 811 32.03 -15.13 8.23
N GLY A 812 31.61 -14.47 7.14
CA GLY A 812 30.22 -14.51 6.67
C GLY A 812 29.33 -13.46 7.35
N ASP A 813 29.90 -12.55 8.13
CA ASP A 813 29.14 -11.48 8.79
C ASP A 813 28.99 -10.27 7.88
N LEU A 814 27.90 -9.51 8.03
CA LEU A 814 27.77 -8.23 7.37
C LEU A 814 28.96 -7.32 7.72
N ALA A 815 29.77 -7.00 6.71
CA ALA A 815 30.95 -6.14 6.79
C ALA A 815 30.52 -4.66 6.86
N SER A 816 29.58 -4.32 7.73
CA SER A 816 29.15 -2.93 7.89
C SER A 816 30.14 -2.17 8.75
N SER A 817 30.57 -1.00 8.26
CA SER A 817 31.23 0.01 9.08
C SER A 817 30.28 1.14 9.47
N ALA A 818 29.05 1.18 8.97
CA ALA A 818 28.14 2.32 9.09
C ALA A 818 26.92 2.03 9.96
N TYR A 819 26.65 2.91 10.92
CA TYR A 819 25.50 2.89 11.81
C TYR A 819 24.74 4.21 11.72
N ASP A 820 23.44 4.17 11.50
CA ASP A 820 22.55 5.29 11.77
C ASP A 820 22.44 5.52 13.28
N ILE A 821 22.34 6.79 13.65
CA ILE A 821 22.14 7.27 15.00
C ILE A 821 20.73 7.83 15.08
N TRP A 822 19.95 7.19 15.92
CA TRP A 822 18.57 7.49 16.16
C TRP A 822 18.44 8.31 17.43
N ARG A 823 17.73 9.44 17.38
CA ARG A 823 17.44 10.25 18.55
C ARG A 823 15.95 10.28 18.81
N LEU A 824 15.58 10.17 20.08
CA LEU A 824 14.21 10.36 20.53
C LEU A 824 14.00 11.85 20.83
N ASP A 825 13.17 12.52 20.04
CA ASP A 825 12.80 13.94 20.22
C ASP A 825 11.28 14.07 20.16
N ASP A 826 10.67 14.80 21.11
CA ASP A 826 9.21 14.93 21.27
C ASP A 826 8.42 13.61 21.07
N ASN A 827 8.91 12.52 21.67
CA ASN A 827 8.34 11.16 21.55
C ASN A 827 8.26 10.66 20.10
N MET A 828 9.22 11.05 19.25
CA MET A 828 9.37 10.57 17.88
C MET A 828 10.83 10.18 17.64
N TRP A 829 11.03 8.99 17.09
CA TRP A 829 12.34 8.53 16.67
C TRP A 829 12.74 9.20 15.35
N THR A 830 13.94 9.78 15.32
CA THR A 830 14.49 10.42 14.11
C THR A 830 15.90 9.90 13.83
N ARG A 831 16.19 9.60 12.56
CA ARG A 831 17.56 9.32 12.09
C ARG A 831 18.32 10.63 11.94
N ASP A 832 19.00 11.02 13.01
CA ASP A 832 19.69 12.31 13.15
C ASP A 832 21.07 12.32 12.49
N SER A 833 21.82 11.22 12.61
CA SER A 833 23.21 11.16 12.19
C SER A 833 23.63 9.75 11.82
N ALA A 834 24.86 9.57 11.37
CA ALA A 834 25.46 8.27 11.12
C ALA A 834 26.91 8.24 11.63
N TYR A 835 27.38 7.06 11.99
CA TYR A 835 28.77 6.80 12.33
C TYR A 835 29.33 5.76 11.37
N ASP A 836 30.39 6.13 10.63
CA ASP A 836 31.17 5.18 9.83
C ASP A 836 32.49 4.90 10.55
N ALA A 837 32.77 3.65 10.90
CA ALA A 837 34.01 3.26 11.58
C ALA A 837 35.28 3.54 10.74
N THR A 838 35.15 3.78 9.43
CA THR A 838 36.25 4.23 8.57
C THR A 838 36.30 5.75 8.39
N GLY A 839 35.16 6.44 8.49
CA GLY A 839 35.00 7.87 8.18
C GLY A 839 34.74 8.79 9.40
N GLY A 840 34.43 8.21 10.56
CA GLY A 840 33.98 8.91 11.76
C GLY A 840 32.49 9.27 11.75
N TYR A 841 32.11 10.15 12.68
CA TYR A 841 30.75 10.67 12.80
C TYR A 841 30.40 11.60 11.64
N THR A 842 29.20 11.41 11.08
CA THR A 842 28.66 12.13 9.93
C THR A 842 27.23 12.58 10.25
N THR A 843 26.96 13.89 10.22
CA THR A 843 25.60 14.39 10.43
C THR A 843 24.73 14.13 9.19
N LYS A 844 23.47 13.72 9.35
CA LYS A 844 22.51 13.62 8.24
C LYS A 844 21.66 14.89 8.23
N ILE A 845 21.54 15.52 7.06
CA ILE A 845 20.70 16.69 6.85
C ILE A 845 19.47 16.22 6.06
N PRO A 846 18.29 16.12 6.71
CA PRO A 846 17.10 15.58 6.09
C PRO A 846 16.49 16.56 5.09
N ILE A 847 16.01 15.99 3.98
CA ILE A 847 15.21 16.65 2.95
C ILE A 847 13.88 15.89 2.86
N GLY A 848 12.75 16.60 2.90
CA GLY A 848 11.45 15.95 2.71
C GLY A 848 11.20 15.57 1.25
N VAL A 849 10.45 14.49 1.00
CA VAL A 849 9.98 14.09 -0.33
C VAL A 849 8.50 13.79 -0.22
N ILE A 850 7.66 14.68 -0.74
CA ILE A 850 6.20 14.61 -0.69
C ILE A 850 5.71 14.09 -2.04
N THR A 851 5.12 12.90 -2.10
CA THR A 851 4.79 12.26 -3.39
C THR A 851 3.61 11.28 -3.25
N PRO A 852 2.74 11.11 -4.27
CA PRO A 852 1.62 10.17 -4.22
C PRO A 852 2.13 8.73 -4.39
N LEU A 853 2.34 8.03 -3.29
CA LEU A 853 2.73 6.62 -3.27
C LEU A 853 1.52 5.68 -3.21
N THR A 854 0.34 6.23 -2.92
CA THR A 854 -0.96 5.56 -3.05
C THR A 854 -1.95 6.41 -3.85
N GLY A 855 -3.08 5.81 -4.25
CA GLY A 855 -4.11 6.47 -5.06
C GLY A 855 -3.82 6.48 -6.57
N PRO A 856 -4.63 7.20 -7.37
CA PRO A 856 -4.56 7.17 -8.83
C PRO A 856 -3.19 7.53 -9.44
N ASP A 857 -2.41 8.40 -8.77
CA ASP A 857 -1.10 8.86 -9.27
C ASP A 857 0.10 8.05 -8.72
N THR A 858 -0.12 6.86 -8.16
CA THR A 858 0.94 6.04 -7.53
C THR A 858 2.17 5.83 -8.42
N GLN A 859 1.96 5.47 -9.68
CA GLN A 859 3.08 5.23 -10.63
C GLN A 859 3.91 6.50 -10.86
N ARG A 860 3.25 7.67 -10.86
CA ARG A 860 3.91 8.97 -10.96
C ARG A 860 4.74 9.25 -9.71
N GLY A 861 4.20 8.99 -8.52
CA GLY A 861 4.91 9.26 -7.30
C GLY A 861 6.12 8.37 -7.04
N ILE A 862 6.07 7.10 -7.47
CA ILE A 862 7.22 6.17 -7.44
C ILE A 862 8.38 6.72 -8.28
N GLN A 863 8.10 7.23 -9.47
CA GLN A 863 9.11 7.83 -10.35
C GLN A 863 9.80 9.04 -9.72
N GLN A 864 9.03 9.86 -9.03
CA GLN A 864 9.53 11.04 -8.34
C GLN A 864 10.40 10.66 -7.13
N MET A 865 9.95 9.72 -6.31
CA MET A 865 10.75 9.24 -5.17
C MET A 865 12.13 8.75 -5.64
N TRP A 866 12.16 7.92 -6.67
CA TRP A 866 13.40 7.37 -7.20
C TRP A 866 14.28 8.40 -7.90
N GLY A 867 13.68 9.33 -8.65
CA GLY A 867 14.40 10.47 -9.22
C GLY A 867 15.10 11.30 -8.15
N ALA A 868 14.41 11.59 -7.04
CA ALA A 868 14.99 12.29 -5.90
C ALA A 868 16.10 11.49 -5.21
N HIS A 869 15.86 10.20 -4.97
CA HIS A 869 16.80 9.31 -4.31
C HIS A 869 18.14 9.24 -5.04
N LEU A 870 18.13 8.99 -6.35
CA LEU A 870 19.36 8.86 -7.14
C LEU A 870 20.13 10.18 -7.23
N ALA A 871 19.44 11.32 -7.28
CA ALA A 871 20.09 12.63 -7.24
C ALA A 871 20.77 12.89 -5.89
N ILE A 872 20.08 12.59 -4.77
CA ILE A 872 20.63 12.75 -3.42
C ILE A 872 21.83 11.80 -3.20
N SER A 873 21.73 10.56 -3.67
CA SER A 873 22.82 9.57 -3.63
C SER A 873 24.06 10.07 -4.37
N ALA A 874 23.90 10.55 -5.61
CA ALA A 874 25.00 11.11 -6.39
C ALA A 874 25.70 12.30 -5.70
N GLN A 875 24.95 13.16 -5.01
CA GLN A 875 25.52 14.26 -4.24
C GLN A 875 26.26 13.78 -2.99
N ASN A 876 25.74 12.76 -2.31
CA ASN A 876 26.39 12.16 -1.15
C ASN A 876 27.72 11.51 -1.49
N ASP A 877 27.84 10.90 -2.67
CA ASP A 877 29.10 10.38 -3.19
C ASP A 877 30.14 11.50 -3.38
N MET A 878 29.72 12.65 -3.92
CA MET A 878 30.59 13.82 -4.04
C MET A 878 31.01 14.35 -2.67
N LEU A 879 30.07 14.50 -1.73
CA LEU A 879 30.35 14.94 -0.36
C LEU A 879 31.34 14.01 0.36
N LYS A 880 31.24 12.70 0.10
CA LYS A 880 32.16 11.69 0.61
C LYS A 880 33.56 11.85 0.03
N GLN A 881 33.68 12.02 -1.28
CA GLN A 881 34.96 12.26 -1.94
C GLN A 881 35.62 13.55 -1.45
N ASP A 882 34.83 14.59 -1.18
CA ASP A 882 35.29 15.88 -0.68
C ASP A 882 35.59 15.87 0.84
N GLY A 883 35.29 14.77 1.54
CA GLY A 883 35.53 14.62 2.97
C GLY A 883 34.64 15.52 3.83
N MET A 884 33.43 15.85 3.35
CA MET A 884 32.48 16.64 4.12
C MET A 884 32.01 15.86 5.37
N PRO A 885 31.84 16.52 6.52
CA PRO A 885 31.46 15.85 7.78
C PRO A 885 29.96 15.56 7.90
N TRP A 886 29.20 15.73 6.82
CA TRP A 886 27.75 15.55 6.79
C TRP A 886 27.30 15.01 5.43
N ARG A 887 26.11 14.40 5.40
CA ARG A 887 25.43 13.87 4.21
C ARG A 887 23.99 14.36 4.19
N LEU A 888 23.38 14.32 3.02
CA LEU A 888 21.96 14.54 2.84
C LEU A 888 21.21 13.22 3.06
N SER A 889 20.02 13.26 3.65
CA SER A 889 19.10 12.12 3.74
C SER A 889 17.73 12.53 3.23
N GLN A 890 16.89 11.56 2.87
CA GLN A 890 15.52 11.83 2.45
C GLN A 890 14.48 11.25 3.41
N ARG A 891 13.42 12.02 3.68
CA ARG A 891 12.22 11.57 4.40
C ARG A 891 11.03 11.62 3.44
N VAL A 892 10.62 10.45 2.97
CA VAL A 892 9.49 10.32 2.05
C VAL A 892 8.18 10.29 2.84
N VAL A 893 7.14 10.95 2.32
CA VAL A 893 5.78 10.98 2.87
C VAL A 893 4.77 10.85 1.73
N ASP A 894 3.75 10.01 1.94
CA ASP A 894 2.71 9.72 0.96
C ASP A 894 1.59 10.78 1.01
N THR A 895 1.10 11.17 -0.16
CA THR A 895 -0.04 12.09 -0.32
C THR A 895 -1.35 11.41 -0.70
N ALA A 896 -1.34 10.12 -1.06
CA ALA A 896 -2.50 9.40 -1.59
C ALA A 896 -3.18 10.07 -2.80
N THR A 897 -2.50 10.99 -3.50
CA THR A 897 -3.09 11.85 -4.54
C THR A 897 -4.17 12.83 -3.99
N VAL A 898 -4.16 13.12 -2.68
CA VAL A 898 -5.17 13.95 -2.01
C VAL A 898 -4.54 15.24 -1.43
N PRO A 899 -5.01 16.44 -1.82
CA PRO A 899 -4.42 17.71 -1.36
C PRO A 899 -4.41 17.94 0.16
N ASN A 900 -5.43 17.47 0.88
CA ASN A 900 -5.45 17.58 2.34
C ASN A 900 -4.38 16.68 2.99
N VAL A 901 -4.21 15.45 2.50
CA VAL A 901 -3.19 14.51 2.98
C VAL A 901 -1.79 15.06 2.68
N ALA A 902 -1.60 15.69 1.52
CA ALA A 902 -0.34 16.37 1.19
C ALA A 902 0.02 17.52 2.15
N LEU A 903 -0.98 18.28 2.63
CA LEU A 903 -0.76 19.32 3.64
C LEU A 903 -0.38 18.70 5.00
N ASP A 904 -1.04 17.61 5.41
CA ASP A 904 -0.70 16.92 6.65
C ASP A 904 0.70 16.29 6.57
N ALA A 905 1.08 15.75 5.41
CA ALA A 905 2.43 15.28 5.12
C ALA A 905 3.49 16.40 5.27
N ALA A 906 3.20 17.61 4.77
CA ALA A 906 4.09 18.77 4.97
C ALA A 906 4.19 19.19 6.44
N ARG A 907 3.10 19.11 7.21
CA ARG A 907 3.10 19.37 8.66
C ARG A 907 3.93 18.33 9.42
N THR A 908 3.83 17.06 9.04
CA THR A 908 4.64 15.97 9.62
C THR A 908 6.13 16.23 9.42
N LEU A 909 6.54 16.64 8.21
CA LEU A 909 7.92 17.02 7.92
C LEU A 909 8.36 18.23 8.77
N TYR A 910 7.54 19.28 8.82
CA TYR A 910 7.82 20.47 9.60
C TYR A 910 7.97 20.17 11.11
N ASN A 911 7.08 19.36 11.68
CA ASN A 911 7.15 18.91 13.07
C ASN A 911 8.38 18.03 13.34
N SER A 912 8.91 17.38 12.31
CA SER A 912 10.19 16.63 12.35
C SER A 912 11.41 17.54 12.12
N ASN A 913 11.25 18.87 12.22
CA ASN A 913 12.28 19.88 11.98
C ASN A 913 12.87 19.85 10.54
N ILE A 914 12.10 19.36 9.56
CA ILE A 914 12.44 19.36 8.15
C ILE A 914 11.74 20.55 7.50
N GLN A 915 12.50 21.59 7.14
CA GLN A 915 11.96 22.84 6.61
C GLN A 915 11.99 22.93 5.07
N VAL A 916 12.63 21.97 4.40
CA VAL A 916 12.75 21.92 2.94
C VAL A 916 12.33 20.57 2.41
N ALA A 917 11.54 20.56 1.34
CA ALA A 917 11.05 19.33 0.73
C ALA A 917 10.95 19.41 -0.80
N LEU A 918 10.88 18.23 -1.42
CA LEU A 918 10.64 18.01 -2.84
C LEU A 918 9.20 17.54 -3.08
N GLY A 919 8.62 17.85 -4.24
CA GLY A 919 7.22 17.50 -4.59
C GLY A 919 6.18 18.34 -3.82
N PRO A 920 4.88 17.99 -3.85
CA PRO A 920 4.22 16.97 -4.69
C PRO A 920 4.11 17.35 -6.18
N PRO A 921 3.67 16.43 -7.06
CA PRO A 921 3.48 16.70 -8.48
C PRO A 921 2.37 17.70 -8.76
N ASP A 922 1.27 17.58 -8.01
CA ASP A 922 0.02 18.20 -8.38
C ASP A 922 -0.04 19.66 -7.91
N THR A 923 -0.77 20.48 -8.66
CA THR A 923 -0.82 21.92 -8.43
C THR A 923 -1.67 22.27 -7.19
N ALA A 924 -2.72 21.50 -6.90
CA ALA A 924 -3.63 21.78 -5.79
C ALA A 924 -2.95 21.57 -4.43
N SER A 925 -2.25 20.46 -4.25
CA SER A 925 -1.42 20.19 -3.07
C SER A 925 -0.31 21.22 -2.93
N MET A 926 0.36 21.59 -4.02
CA MET A 926 1.40 22.61 -4.00
C MET A 926 0.88 23.99 -3.59
N ASP A 927 -0.32 24.38 -4.00
CA ASP A 927 -0.95 25.63 -3.56
C ASP A 927 -1.26 25.58 -2.05
N MET A 928 -1.82 24.48 -1.53
CA MET A 928 -2.09 24.31 -0.10
C MET A 928 -0.82 24.31 0.76
N ILE A 929 0.22 23.60 0.33
CA ILE A 929 1.52 23.59 1.01
C ILE A 929 2.19 24.97 0.94
N GLY A 930 2.03 25.68 -0.19
CA GLY A 930 2.52 27.03 -0.36
C GLY A 930 1.91 28.02 0.64
N GLU A 931 0.60 27.91 0.91
CA GLU A 931 -0.07 28.70 1.95
C GLU A 931 0.49 28.39 3.35
N PHE A 932 0.70 27.11 3.66
CA PHE A 932 1.33 26.70 4.91
C PHE A 932 2.76 27.25 5.06
N GLY A 933 3.55 27.24 3.98
CA GLY A 933 4.95 27.70 3.98
C GLY A 933 5.11 29.20 4.26
N ILE A 934 4.12 30.03 3.94
CA ILE A 934 4.13 31.48 4.24
C ILE A 934 4.23 31.75 5.75
N ASP A 935 3.52 30.96 6.55
CA ASP A 935 3.40 31.18 7.99
C ASP A 935 4.42 30.38 8.83
N ASN A 936 5.07 29.37 8.24
CA ASN A 936 5.84 28.36 8.99
C ASN A 936 7.30 28.19 8.55
N ASP A 937 7.88 29.11 7.76
CA ASP A 937 9.26 28.98 7.24
C ASP A 937 9.52 27.58 6.64
N PHE A 938 8.65 27.16 5.72
CA PHE A 938 8.73 25.88 5.02
C PHE A 938 8.83 26.15 3.51
N THR A 939 9.76 25.48 2.83
CA THR A 939 9.98 25.65 1.38
C THR A 939 9.91 24.33 0.64
N VAL A 940 9.24 24.32 -0.51
CA VAL A 940 9.04 23.14 -1.33
C VAL A 940 9.47 23.37 -2.78
N VAL A 941 10.12 22.38 -3.39
CA VAL A 941 10.53 22.40 -4.80
C VAL A 941 9.82 21.27 -5.53
N SER A 942 8.84 21.60 -6.36
CA SER A 942 8.14 20.61 -7.19
C SER A 942 8.82 20.44 -8.54
N CYS A 943 8.92 19.18 -8.97
CA CYS A 943 9.40 18.82 -10.30
C CYS A 943 8.44 19.21 -11.42
N CYS A 944 7.15 19.28 -11.12
CA CYS A 944 6.13 18.97 -12.10
C CYS A 944 4.92 19.92 -12.04
N SER A 945 4.72 20.60 -10.91
CA SER A 945 3.59 21.50 -10.69
C SER A 945 3.55 22.71 -11.61
N HIS A 946 2.38 23.34 -11.73
CA HIS A 946 2.18 24.56 -12.53
C HIS A 946 1.70 25.75 -11.69
N THR A 947 1.92 25.74 -10.36
CA THR A 947 1.46 26.83 -9.47
C THR A 947 1.86 28.21 -10.00
N LEU A 948 0.88 29.10 -10.11
CA LEU A 948 1.03 30.46 -10.64
C LEU A 948 1.05 31.53 -9.53
N ASN A 949 0.97 31.12 -8.27
CA ASN A 949 0.75 32.07 -7.18
C ASN A 949 2.04 32.76 -6.74
N VAL A 950 2.26 33.95 -7.30
CA VAL A 950 3.33 34.91 -6.96
C VAL A 950 3.45 35.29 -5.49
N ASN A 951 2.47 34.97 -4.64
CA ASN A 951 2.54 35.24 -3.20
C ASN A 951 3.13 34.07 -2.39
N HIS A 952 3.41 32.92 -3.01
CA HIS A 952 3.93 31.74 -2.32
C HIS A 952 5.46 31.72 -2.37
N THR A 953 6.11 32.56 -1.54
CA THR A 953 7.58 32.67 -1.51
C THR A 953 8.30 31.39 -1.13
N GLY A 954 7.59 30.42 -0.55
CA GLY A 954 8.11 29.10 -0.18
C GLY A 954 7.95 28.02 -1.25
N THR A 955 7.47 28.31 -2.47
CA THR A 955 7.36 27.28 -3.52
C THR A 955 8.20 27.61 -4.74
N THR A 956 8.80 26.58 -5.35
CA THR A 956 9.48 26.66 -6.65
C THR A 956 9.01 25.50 -7.52
N SER A 957 8.66 25.78 -8.78
CA SER A 957 8.32 24.75 -9.75
C SER A 957 9.33 24.68 -10.89
N LEU A 958 9.89 23.48 -11.09
CA LEU A 958 10.77 23.16 -12.21
C LEU A 958 10.06 22.46 -13.38
N GLY A 959 8.74 22.27 -13.26
CA GLY A 959 7.90 21.71 -14.31
C GLY A 959 7.74 22.67 -15.49
N SER A 960 7.08 22.21 -16.55
CA SER A 960 6.84 23.05 -17.73
C SER A 960 5.75 24.08 -17.44
N PRO A 961 6.04 25.40 -17.32
CA PRO A 961 4.99 26.39 -17.06
C PRO A 961 3.98 26.45 -18.20
N GLN A 962 2.71 26.73 -17.87
CA GLN A 962 1.64 26.74 -18.87
C GLN A 962 1.84 27.76 -19.99
N ILE A 963 2.61 28.84 -19.74
CA ILE A 963 2.98 29.80 -20.78
C ILE A 963 3.92 29.16 -21.84
N HIS A 964 4.86 28.31 -21.44
CA HIS A 964 5.74 27.59 -22.37
C HIS A 964 4.95 26.52 -23.14
N GLN A 965 4.06 25.79 -22.47
CA GLN A 965 3.17 24.84 -23.14
C GLN A 965 2.32 25.53 -24.22
N PHE A 966 1.75 26.70 -23.93
CA PHE A 966 1.06 27.53 -24.91
C PHE A 966 1.96 27.95 -26.09
N LEU A 967 3.18 28.43 -25.82
CA LEU A 967 4.12 28.85 -26.87
C LEU A 967 4.54 27.67 -27.76
N THR A 968 4.70 26.49 -27.18
CA THR A 968 4.98 25.24 -27.89
C THR A 968 3.82 24.84 -28.80
N ILE A 969 2.58 24.91 -28.32
CA ILE A 969 1.39 24.71 -29.15
C ILE A 969 1.39 25.71 -30.31
N MET A 970 1.60 27.01 -30.05
CA MET A 970 1.62 28.02 -31.11
C MET A 970 2.70 27.74 -32.16
N HIS A 971 3.88 27.24 -31.78
CA HIS A 971 4.91 26.82 -32.73
C HIS A 971 4.45 25.63 -33.57
N MET A 972 3.88 24.60 -32.96
CA MET A 972 3.36 23.43 -33.67
C MET A 972 2.28 23.82 -34.68
N LEU A 973 1.31 24.65 -34.27
CA LEU A 973 0.24 25.14 -35.14
C LEU A 973 0.74 26.03 -36.28
N ASN A 974 1.75 26.88 -36.02
CA ASN A 974 2.31 27.77 -37.04
C ASN A 974 3.16 27.02 -38.08
N ASP A 975 3.94 26.03 -37.64
CA ASP A 975 4.76 25.20 -38.54
C ASP A 975 3.89 24.48 -39.57
N ASP A 976 2.70 24.04 -39.14
CA ASP A 976 1.71 23.36 -39.97
C ASP A 976 0.69 24.31 -40.62
N GLN A 977 0.84 25.63 -40.42
CA GLN A 977 -0.02 26.69 -40.98
C GLN A 977 -1.52 26.53 -40.64
N ILE A 978 -1.83 26.12 -39.41
CA ILE A 978 -3.20 25.97 -38.93
C ILE A 978 -3.84 27.34 -38.70
N THR A 979 -4.98 27.59 -39.35
CA THR A 979 -5.75 28.85 -39.24
C THR A 979 -7.16 28.65 -38.67
N SER A 980 -7.59 27.40 -38.52
CA SER A 980 -8.88 27.02 -37.92
C SER A 980 -8.66 25.87 -36.95
N LEU A 981 -8.94 26.08 -35.66
CA LEU A 981 -8.63 25.14 -34.60
C LEU A 981 -9.88 24.77 -33.80
N LEU A 982 -10.10 23.48 -33.61
CA LEU A 982 -10.98 22.95 -32.57
C LEU A 982 -10.14 22.56 -31.36
N ILE A 983 -10.47 23.10 -30.19
CA ILE A 983 -9.87 22.70 -28.91
C ILE A 983 -10.87 21.80 -28.19
N ILE A 984 -10.43 20.62 -27.78
CA ILE A 984 -11.17 19.71 -26.92
C ILE A 984 -10.49 19.74 -25.54
N GLN A 985 -11.24 20.11 -24.51
CA GLN A 985 -10.73 20.27 -23.14
C GLN A 985 -11.74 19.68 -22.15
N SER A 986 -11.27 19.08 -21.07
CA SER A 986 -12.17 18.69 -19.97
C SER A 986 -12.73 19.94 -19.25
N ASN A 987 -13.81 19.75 -18.50
CA ASN A 987 -14.41 20.80 -17.67
C ASN A 987 -13.59 21.13 -16.42
N ASN A 988 -12.52 20.38 -16.12
CA ASN A 988 -11.61 20.78 -15.07
C ASN A 988 -10.82 22.02 -15.52
N ASN A 989 -10.56 22.94 -14.61
CA ASN A 989 -9.97 24.25 -14.93
C ASN A 989 -8.44 24.20 -15.05
N THR A 990 -7.83 23.01 -15.05
CA THR A 990 -6.38 22.81 -14.93
C THR A 990 -5.59 23.40 -16.11
N THR A 991 -6.16 23.38 -17.32
CA THR A 991 -5.54 23.90 -18.56
C THR A 991 -6.13 25.24 -19.02
N ASP A 992 -6.92 25.92 -18.18
CA ASP A 992 -7.62 27.15 -18.55
C ASP A 992 -6.68 28.30 -18.90
N ILE A 993 -5.48 28.40 -18.29
CA ILE A 993 -4.52 29.45 -18.67
C ILE A 993 -3.99 29.21 -20.10
N ILE A 994 -3.74 27.96 -20.49
CA ILE A 994 -3.35 27.63 -21.87
C ILE A 994 -4.46 28.05 -22.83
N LEU A 995 -5.70 27.66 -22.55
CA LEU A 995 -6.86 28.03 -23.36
C LEU A 995 -7.02 29.55 -23.48
N ASN A 996 -6.98 30.28 -22.36
CA ASN A 996 -7.17 31.73 -22.35
C ASN A 996 -6.08 32.46 -23.17
N ASN A 997 -4.85 31.96 -23.14
CA ASN A 997 -3.77 32.48 -23.98
C ASN A 997 -3.99 32.16 -25.47
N LEU A 998 -4.46 30.96 -25.81
CA LEU A 998 -4.83 30.61 -27.18
C LEU A 998 -5.96 31.51 -27.71
N VAL A 999 -7.04 31.69 -26.95
CA VAL A 999 -8.16 32.58 -27.31
C VAL A 999 -7.69 34.01 -27.57
N SER A 1000 -6.70 34.48 -26.82
CA SER A 1000 -6.19 35.86 -26.93
C SER A 1000 -5.20 36.07 -28.07
N ASN A 1001 -4.48 35.03 -28.49
CA ASN A 1001 -3.31 35.16 -29.37
C ASN A 1001 -3.38 34.35 -30.69
N PHE A 1002 -4.31 33.40 -30.81
CA PHE A 1002 -4.45 32.60 -32.04
C PHE A 1002 -5.08 33.43 -33.16
N ASN A 1003 -4.32 33.65 -34.24
CA ASN A 1003 -4.76 34.44 -35.40
C ASN A 1003 -5.55 33.58 -36.40
N GLY A 1004 -6.74 33.12 -35.98
CA GLY A 1004 -7.57 32.22 -36.76
C GLY A 1004 -8.96 32.00 -36.19
N LEU A 1005 -9.73 31.09 -36.77
CA LEU A 1005 -10.99 30.64 -36.19
C LEU A 1005 -10.70 29.65 -35.07
N LEU A 1006 -11.18 29.92 -33.86
CA LEU A 1006 -11.01 29.04 -32.71
C LEU A 1006 -12.40 28.62 -32.20
N ASN A 1007 -12.64 27.31 -32.10
CA ASN A 1007 -13.80 26.74 -31.41
C ASN A 1007 -13.32 25.94 -30.21
N VAL A 1008 -14.03 26.07 -29.09
CA VAL A 1008 -13.73 25.35 -27.86
C VAL A 1008 -14.90 24.41 -27.58
N GLN A 1009 -14.59 23.13 -27.44
CA GLN A 1009 -15.50 22.12 -26.97
C GLN A 1009 -15.03 21.68 -25.58
N ARG A 1010 -15.90 21.87 -24.58
CA ARG A 1010 -15.68 21.33 -23.25
C ARG A 1010 -16.53 20.08 -23.03
N TYR A 1011 -16.01 19.15 -22.23
CA TYR A 1011 -16.73 17.94 -21.82
C TYR A 1011 -16.63 17.72 -20.31
N ALA A 1012 -17.68 17.19 -19.70
CA ALA A 1012 -17.71 16.79 -18.30
C ALA A 1012 -17.15 15.38 -18.13
N ALA A 1013 -16.73 15.03 -16.90
CA ALA A 1013 -16.20 13.68 -16.62
C ALA A 1013 -17.17 12.57 -17.06
N ASN A 1014 -18.48 12.83 -17.02
CA ASN A 1014 -19.54 11.89 -17.42
C ASN A 1014 -19.94 11.91 -18.91
N ASP A 1015 -19.31 12.75 -19.74
CA ASP A 1015 -19.55 12.71 -21.19
C ASP A 1015 -18.83 11.50 -21.82
N THR A 1016 -19.54 10.73 -22.63
CA THR A 1016 -18.91 9.61 -23.37
C THR A 1016 -17.97 10.11 -24.47
N TYR A 1017 -16.85 9.41 -24.72
CA TYR A 1017 -15.93 9.82 -25.80
C TYR A 1017 -16.58 9.83 -27.19
N SER A 1018 -17.57 8.96 -27.45
CA SER A 1018 -18.35 8.98 -28.70
C SER A 1018 -19.18 10.27 -28.86
N GLN A 1019 -19.77 10.78 -27.77
CA GLN A 1019 -20.45 12.08 -27.78
C GLN A 1019 -19.44 13.22 -28.02
N ILE A 1020 -18.27 13.15 -27.39
CA ILE A 1020 -17.19 14.12 -27.58
C ILE A 1020 -16.76 14.16 -29.05
N THR A 1021 -16.48 13.02 -29.67
CA THR A 1021 -16.02 12.98 -31.07
C THR A 1021 -17.12 13.29 -32.07
N THR A 1022 -18.40 12.97 -31.78
CA THR A 1022 -19.53 13.37 -32.63
C THR A 1022 -19.71 14.90 -32.64
N ASN A 1023 -19.58 15.55 -31.49
CA ASN A 1023 -19.63 17.01 -31.39
C ASN A 1023 -18.44 17.66 -32.13
N ALA A 1024 -17.26 17.05 -32.02
CA ALA A 1024 -16.06 17.48 -32.73
C ALA A 1024 -16.25 17.34 -34.25
N GLU A 1025 -16.79 16.21 -34.72
CA GLU A 1025 -17.07 15.94 -36.13
C GLU A 1025 -18.01 16.98 -36.74
N SER A 1026 -19.09 17.35 -36.03
CA SER A 1026 -20.01 18.41 -36.46
C SER A 1026 -19.29 19.75 -36.64
N THR A 1027 -18.42 20.09 -35.69
CA THR A 1027 -17.64 21.33 -35.73
C THR A 1027 -16.61 21.34 -36.87
N ILE A 1028 -15.84 20.26 -37.01
CA ILE A 1028 -14.84 20.09 -38.07
C ILE A 1028 -15.49 20.05 -39.45
N SER A 1029 -16.63 19.37 -39.61
CA SER A 1029 -17.43 19.39 -40.84
C SER A 1029 -17.79 20.83 -41.25
N GLY A 1030 -18.20 21.65 -40.28
CA GLY A 1030 -18.48 23.07 -40.49
C GLY A 1030 -17.25 23.85 -40.96
N MET A 1031 -16.08 23.60 -40.35
CA MET A 1031 -14.81 24.23 -40.72
C MET A 1031 -14.34 23.83 -42.12
N LEU A 1032 -14.42 22.55 -42.47
CA LEU A 1032 -13.97 22.03 -43.78
C LEU A 1032 -14.81 22.55 -44.96
N ASN A 1033 -16.02 23.08 -44.72
CA ASN A 1033 -16.78 23.79 -45.74
C ASN A 1033 -16.16 25.14 -46.14
N SER A 1034 -15.33 25.73 -45.28
CA SER A 1034 -14.78 27.08 -45.44
C SER A 1034 -13.25 27.11 -45.53
N TYR A 1035 -12.57 26.07 -45.07
CA TYR A 1035 -11.11 26.00 -44.97
C TYR A 1035 -10.59 24.67 -45.54
N SER A 1036 -9.34 24.64 -46.03
CA SER A 1036 -8.69 23.39 -46.46
C SER A 1036 -8.36 22.50 -45.26
N SER A 1037 -8.41 21.19 -45.43
CA SER A 1037 -8.12 20.24 -44.35
C SER A 1037 -6.72 20.41 -43.75
N SER A 1038 -5.72 20.79 -44.55
CA SER A 1038 -4.36 21.09 -44.07
C SER A 1038 -4.22 22.38 -43.25
N SER A 1039 -5.28 23.21 -43.21
CA SER A 1039 -5.32 24.45 -42.41
C SER A 1039 -6.27 24.36 -41.22
N VAL A 1040 -6.89 23.18 -41.02
CA VAL A 1040 -7.78 22.86 -39.92
C VAL A 1040 -7.05 21.88 -38.99
N GLY A 1041 -7.15 22.08 -37.68
CA GLY A 1041 -6.56 21.17 -36.70
C GLY A 1041 -7.45 20.93 -35.49
N VAL A 1042 -7.12 19.88 -34.74
CA VAL A 1042 -7.71 19.54 -33.44
C VAL A 1042 -6.61 19.57 -32.38
N LEU A 1043 -6.84 20.27 -31.28
CA LEU A 1043 -5.94 20.30 -30.12
C LEU A 1043 -6.61 19.64 -28.93
N LEU A 1044 -5.98 18.60 -28.38
CA LEU A 1044 -6.36 17.96 -27.14
C LEU A 1044 -5.64 18.66 -25.98
N LEU A 1045 -6.41 19.31 -25.10
CA LEU A 1045 -5.96 19.83 -23.80
C LEU A 1045 -6.49 18.92 -22.69
N THR A 1046 -6.09 17.65 -22.79
CA THR A 1046 -6.51 16.54 -21.93
C THR A 1046 -5.26 15.75 -21.58
N TYR A 1047 -5.01 15.49 -20.29
CA TYR A 1047 -3.83 14.71 -19.89
C TYR A 1047 -4.09 13.20 -20.07
N ASP A 1048 -5.19 12.68 -19.50
CA ASP A 1048 -5.41 11.24 -19.42
C ASP A 1048 -6.35 10.66 -20.50
N ASP A 1049 -7.23 11.50 -21.07
CA ASP A 1049 -8.29 11.07 -22.00
C ASP A 1049 -7.84 10.91 -23.47
N ALA A 1050 -6.58 11.22 -23.78
CA ALA A 1050 -6.12 11.38 -25.16
C ALA A 1050 -6.27 10.09 -25.99
N ALA A 1051 -5.94 8.93 -25.42
CA ALA A 1051 -6.04 7.64 -26.11
C ALA A 1051 -7.49 7.32 -26.47
N SER A 1052 -8.41 7.47 -25.51
CA SER A 1052 -9.83 7.14 -25.68
C SER A 1052 -10.55 8.09 -26.64
N ILE A 1053 -10.19 9.38 -26.64
CA ILE A 1053 -10.71 10.35 -27.62
C ILE A 1053 -10.22 10.02 -29.04
N LEU A 1054 -8.93 9.64 -29.20
CA LEU A 1054 -8.38 9.23 -30.50
C LEU A 1054 -9.02 7.94 -31.01
N GLU A 1055 -9.28 6.98 -30.14
CA GLU A 1055 -10.00 5.75 -30.47
C GLU A 1055 -11.42 6.04 -30.97
N ALA A 1056 -12.21 6.78 -30.19
CA ALA A 1056 -13.58 7.15 -30.58
C ALA A 1056 -13.62 8.01 -31.87
N ALA A 1057 -12.53 8.69 -32.21
CA ALA A 1057 -12.43 9.50 -33.42
C ALA A 1057 -12.20 8.67 -34.68
N LEU A 1058 -11.80 7.40 -34.57
CA LEU A 1058 -11.63 6.49 -35.73
C LEU A 1058 -12.93 6.31 -36.51
N HIS A 1059 -14.06 6.34 -35.81
CA HIS A 1059 -15.39 6.15 -36.40
C HIS A 1059 -15.98 7.43 -37.00
N GLN A 1060 -15.27 8.57 -36.93
CA GLN A 1060 -15.72 9.85 -37.48
C GLN A 1060 -14.99 10.15 -38.79
N ASN A 1061 -15.74 10.51 -39.84
CA ASN A 1061 -15.16 10.62 -41.18
C ASN A 1061 -14.24 11.84 -41.33
N ASN A 1062 -14.65 13.03 -40.88
CA ASN A 1062 -13.89 14.26 -41.15
C ASN A 1062 -12.71 14.46 -40.19
N LEU A 1063 -12.80 13.93 -38.97
CA LEU A 1063 -11.72 13.97 -37.97
C LEU A 1063 -10.41 13.34 -38.44
N GLN A 1064 -10.47 12.36 -39.34
CA GLN A 1064 -9.30 11.64 -39.88
C GLN A 1064 -8.51 12.43 -40.93
N TYR A 1065 -9.02 13.57 -41.41
CA TYR A 1065 -8.39 14.34 -42.50
C TYR A 1065 -7.67 15.63 -42.04
N VAL A 1066 -7.69 15.92 -40.74
CA VAL A 1066 -7.10 17.13 -40.15
C VAL A 1066 -5.95 16.75 -39.22
N ASN A 1067 -5.02 17.68 -38.99
CA ASN A 1067 -3.90 17.42 -38.09
C ASN A 1067 -4.36 17.50 -36.63
N TRP A 1068 -3.87 16.58 -35.79
CA TRP A 1068 -4.15 16.58 -34.36
C TRP A 1068 -2.90 16.91 -33.54
N TYR A 1069 -3.10 17.61 -32.42
CA TYR A 1069 -2.04 18.07 -31.54
C TYR A 1069 -2.41 17.79 -30.09
N GLY A 1070 -1.41 17.55 -29.25
CA GLY A 1070 -1.59 17.34 -27.81
C GLY A 1070 -0.40 17.82 -26.99
N LEU A 1071 -0.58 17.81 -25.68
CA LEU A 1071 0.46 18.03 -24.68
C LEU A 1071 0.48 16.86 -23.71
N SER A 1072 1.66 16.52 -23.22
CA SER A 1072 1.81 15.64 -22.07
C SER A 1072 2.91 16.17 -21.16
N VAL A 1073 2.68 16.10 -19.85
CA VAL A 1073 3.64 16.50 -18.82
C VAL A 1073 4.48 15.31 -18.34
N ASP A 1074 3.99 14.09 -18.55
CA ASP A 1074 4.56 12.83 -18.05
C ASP A 1074 5.15 11.96 -19.17
N GLY A 1075 5.55 12.55 -20.31
CA GLY A 1075 6.19 11.84 -21.43
C GLY A 1075 5.25 11.41 -22.56
N ALA A 1076 5.78 10.66 -23.54
CA ALA A 1076 5.04 10.28 -24.74
C ALA A 1076 3.97 9.22 -24.42
N LEU A 1077 2.72 9.68 -24.21
CA LEU A 1077 1.50 8.94 -23.87
C LEU A 1077 1.52 7.45 -24.29
N PRO A 1078 2.01 6.53 -23.41
CA PRO A 1078 2.20 5.14 -23.78
C PRO A 1078 0.88 4.40 -23.98
N SER A 1079 -0.18 4.84 -23.30
CA SER A 1079 -1.56 4.32 -23.43
C SER A 1079 -2.08 4.35 -24.87
N ILE A 1080 -1.60 5.28 -25.70
CA ILE A 1080 -1.98 5.33 -27.13
C ILE A 1080 -1.45 4.09 -27.86
N LEU A 1081 -0.24 3.61 -27.54
CA LEU A 1081 0.34 2.44 -28.19
C LEU A 1081 -0.37 1.13 -27.82
N SER A 1082 -1.12 1.13 -26.70
CA SER A 1082 -1.91 -0.02 -26.25
C SER A 1082 -3.25 -0.16 -26.99
N SER A 1083 -3.71 0.86 -27.73
CA SER A 1083 -4.96 0.82 -28.52
C SER A 1083 -4.66 0.88 -30.02
N PRO A 1084 -4.88 -0.21 -30.80
CA PRO A 1084 -4.67 -0.20 -32.24
C PRO A 1084 -5.47 0.88 -32.98
N ASP A 1085 -6.65 1.21 -32.46
CA ASP A 1085 -7.54 2.22 -33.02
C ASP A 1085 -7.03 3.63 -32.73
N ALA A 1086 -6.56 3.88 -31.50
CA ALA A 1086 -5.88 5.13 -31.16
C ALA A 1086 -4.58 5.30 -31.98
N VAL A 1087 -3.76 4.26 -32.13
CA VAL A 1087 -2.58 4.25 -33.01
C VAL A 1087 -2.96 4.58 -34.45
N THR A 1088 -4.04 3.99 -34.95
CA THR A 1088 -4.52 4.21 -36.32
C THR A 1088 -4.98 5.65 -36.51
N THR A 1089 -5.82 6.18 -35.62
CA THR A 1089 -6.23 7.59 -35.66
C THR A 1089 -5.04 8.53 -35.52
N ALA A 1090 -4.14 8.28 -34.58
CA ALA A 1090 -2.94 9.08 -34.37
C ALA A 1090 -2.04 9.10 -35.61
N THR A 1091 -1.92 7.96 -36.30
CA THR A 1091 -1.16 7.87 -37.56
C THR A 1091 -1.87 8.62 -38.70
N ASN A 1092 -3.19 8.44 -38.84
CA ASN A 1092 -3.98 9.10 -39.90
C ASN A 1092 -4.00 10.63 -39.76
N THR A 1093 -4.04 11.11 -38.53
CA THR A 1093 -4.14 12.53 -38.18
C THR A 1093 -2.80 13.22 -37.97
N ASN A 1094 -1.68 12.51 -38.19
CA ASN A 1094 -0.33 12.98 -37.84
C ASN A 1094 -0.25 13.53 -36.40
N PHE A 1095 -0.87 12.82 -35.45
CA PHE A 1095 -0.95 13.27 -34.07
C PHE A 1095 0.44 13.58 -33.50
N ALA A 1096 0.63 14.82 -33.11
CA ALA A 1096 1.87 15.34 -32.55
C ALA A 1096 1.66 15.72 -31.09
N VAL A 1097 2.39 15.09 -30.18
CA VAL A 1097 2.37 15.41 -28.74
C VAL A 1097 3.68 16.08 -28.35
N ALA A 1098 3.58 17.18 -27.62
CA ALA A 1098 4.75 17.84 -27.02
C ALA A 1098 4.92 17.40 -25.56
N THR A 1099 6.16 17.08 -25.20
CA THR A 1099 6.60 16.61 -23.86
C THR A 1099 7.83 17.37 -23.42
N PRO A 1100 8.11 17.56 -22.12
CA PRO A 1100 9.38 18.11 -21.67
C PRO A 1100 10.58 17.35 -22.27
N ALA A 1101 11.53 18.08 -22.85
CA ALA A 1101 12.69 17.49 -23.51
C ALA A 1101 13.75 17.01 -22.52
N ILE A 1102 14.45 15.93 -22.87
CA ILE A 1102 15.61 15.41 -22.13
C ILE A 1102 16.85 15.57 -23.03
N PRO A 1103 17.50 16.75 -23.03
CA PRO A 1103 18.60 17.06 -23.95
C PRO A 1103 19.91 16.32 -23.64
N GLN A 1104 20.06 15.71 -22.47
CA GLN A 1104 21.26 14.97 -22.06
C GLN A 1104 21.14 13.47 -22.35
N ASP A 1105 22.26 12.79 -22.57
CA ASP A 1105 22.30 11.34 -22.63
C ASP A 1105 22.14 10.78 -21.21
N VAL A 1106 20.99 10.14 -20.97
CA VAL A 1106 20.61 9.58 -19.68
C VAL A 1106 20.62 8.05 -19.68
N SER A 1107 21.21 7.39 -20.68
CA SER A 1107 21.07 5.94 -20.88
C SER A 1107 21.42 5.11 -19.63
N GLU A 1108 22.47 5.47 -18.90
CA GLU A 1108 22.86 4.80 -17.64
C GLU A 1108 21.83 5.04 -16.53
N LEU A 1109 21.41 6.29 -16.33
CA LEU A 1109 20.38 6.66 -15.34
C LEU A 1109 19.02 6.04 -15.67
N THR A 1110 18.65 5.98 -16.95
CA THR A 1110 17.43 5.31 -17.42
C THR A 1110 17.45 3.84 -17.06
N LEU A 1111 18.58 3.16 -17.27
CA LEU A 1111 18.74 1.75 -16.93
C LEU A 1111 18.64 1.54 -15.42
N GLU A 1112 19.27 2.40 -14.63
CA GLU A 1112 19.22 2.34 -13.16
C GLU A 1112 17.78 2.57 -12.65
N LEU A 1113 17.13 3.67 -13.08
CA LEU A 1113 15.73 3.96 -12.76
C LEU A 1113 14.79 2.83 -13.19
N GLN A 1114 14.95 2.30 -14.40
CA GLN A 1114 14.12 1.21 -14.89
C GLN A 1114 14.31 -0.08 -14.09
N THR A 1115 15.55 -0.40 -13.71
CA THR A 1115 15.88 -1.56 -12.87
C THR A 1115 15.26 -1.41 -11.48
N SER A 1116 15.30 -0.19 -10.92
CA SER A 1116 14.80 0.15 -9.60
C SER A 1116 13.26 0.22 -9.52
N MET A 1117 12.58 0.62 -10.59
CA MET A 1117 11.13 0.83 -10.62
C MET A 1117 10.33 -0.29 -11.28
N GLY A 1118 10.98 -1.11 -12.12
CA GLY A 1118 10.33 -2.16 -12.91
C GLY A 1118 9.59 -1.66 -14.16
N PHE A 1119 9.62 -0.37 -14.48
CA PHE A 1119 9.01 0.21 -15.68
C PHE A 1119 9.84 1.37 -16.25
N VAL A 1120 9.58 1.75 -17.50
CA VAL A 1120 10.35 2.79 -18.20
C VAL A 1120 10.08 4.16 -17.56
N PRO A 1121 11.12 4.90 -17.10
CA PRO A 1121 10.95 6.22 -16.52
C PRO A 1121 10.41 7.23 -17.53
N SER A 1122 9.47 8.05 -17.09
CA SER A 1122 8.96 9.20 -17.82
C SER A 1122 9.78 10.47 -17.53
N SER A 1123 9.41 11.60 -18.15
CA SER A 1123 10.03 12.90 -17.89
C SER A 1123 10.00 13.30 -16.41
N ASP A 1124 9.05 12.80 -15.63
CA ASP A 1124 8.88 13.12 -14.21
C ASP A 1124 10.04 12.67 -13.33
N ALA A 1125 10.58 11.48 -13.59
CA ALA A 1125 11.74 10.98 -12.84
C ALA A 1125 12.94 11.92 -13.02
N TYR A 1126 13.17 12.41 -14.24
CA TYR A 1126 14.28 13.31 -14.57
C TYR A 1126 14.05 14.74 -14.09
N LEU A 1127 12.81 15.24 -14.15
CA LEU A 1127 12.44 16.53 -13.57
C LEU A 1127 12.64 16.52 -12.05
N MET A 1128 12.29 15.42 -11.39
CA MET A 1128 12.49 15.27 -9.95
C MET A 1128 13.96 15.09 -9.59
N TYR A 1129 14.73 14.38 -10.42
CA TYR A 1129 16.19 14.32 -10.32
C TYR A 1129 16.82 15.73 -10.37
N ASP A 1130 16.37 16.58 -11.30
CA ASP A 1130 16.85 17.97 -11.40
C ASP A 1130 16.42 18.83 -10.21
N ALA A 1131 15.18 18.67 -9.72
CA ALA A 1131 14.70 19.36 -8.52
C ALA A 1131 15.52 18.99 -7.28
N ALA A 1132 15.76 17.69 -7.08
CA ALA A 1132 16.59 17.18 -6.01
C ALA A 1132 18.04 17.66 -6.15
N THR A 1133 18.60 17.68 -7.36
CA THR A 1133 19.94 18.20 -7.64
C THR A 1133 20.06 19.69 -7.32
N LEU A 1134 19.07 20.51 -7.67
CA LEU A 1134 19.05 21.94 -7.36
C LEU A 1134 18.99 22.18 -5.84
N LEU A 1135 18.06 21.52 -5.15
CA LEU A 1135 17.87 21.68 -3.71
C LEU A 1135 19.11 21.21 -2.92
N SER A 1136 19.60 20.01 -3.21
CA SER A 1136 20.80 19.45 -2.59
C SER A 1136 22.03 20.32 -2.84
N THR A 1137 22.28 20.76 -4.07
CA THR A 1137 23.40 21.66 -4.40
C THR A 1137 23.29 22.98 -3.61
N THR A 1138 22.08 23.50 -3.44
CA THR A 1138 21.86 24.72 -2.64
C THR A 1138 22.26 24.51 -1.19
N ILE A 1139 21.82 23.41 -0.56
CA ILE A 1139 22.19 23.06 0.82
C ILE A 1139 23.70 22.87 0.95
N ILE A 1140 24.36 22.26 -0.05
CA ILE A 1140 25.81 22.10 -0.11
C ILE A 1140 26.53 23.45 -0.17
N ARG A 1141 26.06 24.39 -0.99
CA ARG A 1141 26.62 25.75 -1.06
C ARG A 1141 26.42 26.54 0.22
N LEU A 1142 25.36 26.22 0.96
CA LEU A 1142 25.06 26.74 2.28
C LEU A 1142 25.81 26.01 3.42
N ASN A 1143 26.75 25.13 3.08
CA ASN A 1143 27.53 24.33 4.02
C ASN A 1143 26.65 23.52 4.98
N GLY A 1144 25.60 22.91 4.43
CA GLY A 1144 24.67 22.04 5.15
C GLY A 1144 23.50 22.76 5.83
N ASN A 1145 23.40 24.09 5.70
CA ASN A 1145 22.24 24.81 6.23
C ASN A 1145 21.01 24.59 5.32
N SER A 1146 20.04 23.84 5.83
CA SER A 1146 18.76 23.52 5.19
C SER A 1146 17.59 24.36 5.69
N ALA A 1147 17.83 25.47 6.40
CA ALA A 1147 16.77 26.37 6.81
C ALA A 1147 16.06 26.97 5.58
N ALA A 1148 14.72 26.93 5.57
CA ALA A 1148 13.92 27.36 4.42
C ALA A 1148 14.27 28.78 3.94
N SER A 1149 14.44 29.72 4.88
CA SER A 1149 14.79 31.11 4.56
C SER A 1149 16.15 31.25 3.86
N ALA A 1150 17.15 30.46 4.25
CA ALA A 1150 18.47 30.47 3.61
C ALA A 1150 18.43 29.82 2.22
N VAL A 1151 17.70 28.72 2.08
CA VAL A 1151 17.50 28.04 0.79
C VAL A 1151 16.74 28.93 -0.18
N ALA A 1152 15.65 29.56 0.25
CA ALA A 1152 14.85 30.47 -0.58
C ALA A 1152 15.65 31.70 -1.06
N GLU A 1153 16.63 32.18 -0.28
CA GLU A 1153 17.50 33.29 -0.68
C GLU A 1153 18.55 32.87 -1.73
N ILE A 1154 19.17 31.70 -1.57
CA ILE A 1154 20.33 31.28 -2.38
C ILE A 1154 19.95 30.44 -3.59
N MET A 1155 18.92 29.59 -3.50
CA MET A 1155 18.53 28.68 -4.57
C MET A 1155 18.27 29.40 -5.90
N PRO A 1156 17.53 30.52 -5.97
CA PRO A 1156 17.28 31.21 -7.24
C PRO A 1156 18.55 31.78 -7.88
N LEU A 1157 19.55 32.16 -7.07
CA LEU A 1157 20.83 32.67 -7.56
C LEU A 1157 21.69 31.55 -8.16
N LEU A 1158 21.69 30.37 -7.54
CA LEU A 1158 22.41 29.20 -8.06
C LEU A 1158 21.77 28.67 -9.34
N ALA A 1159 20.44 28.62 -9.38
CA ALA A 1159 19.68 28.12 -10.51
C ALA A 1159 19.92 28.90 -11.83
N GLN A 1160 20.42 30.13 -11.77
CA GLN A 1160 20.75 30.93 -12.97
C GLN A 1160 21.86 30.31 -13.82
N ASP A 1161 22.80 29.59 -13.19
CA ASP A 1161 23.96 29.01 -13.86
C ASP A 1161 23.90 27.47 -13.92
N MET A 1162 22.85 26.85 -13.38
CA MET A 1162 22.70 25.39 -13.33
C MET A 1162 21.98 24.84 -14.56
N VAL A 1163 22.58 23.81 -15.15
CA VAL A 1163 22.01 23.01 -16.24
C VAL A 1163 21.80 21.59 -15.70
N GLY A 1164 20.54 21.20 -15.55
CA GLY A 1164 20.15 19.84 -15.23
C GLY A 1164 20.02 18.96 -16.46
N ILE A 1165 19.53 17.74 -16.24
CA ILE A 1165 19.21 16.75 -17.27
C ILE A 1165 18.20 17.33 -18.28
N THR A 1166 17.19 18.04 -17.78
CA THR A 1166 16.09 18.61 -18.57
C THR A 1166 16.40 20.02 -19.09
N GLY A 1167 17.64 20.51 -18.92
CA GLY A 1167 18.09 21.83 -19.39
C GLY A 1167 18.31 22.86 -18.26
N LEU A 1168 18.27 24.15 -18.59
CA LEU A 1168 18.50 25.23 -17.62
C LEU A 1168 17.44 25.23 -16.52
N LEU A 1169 17.87 25.37 -15.25
CA LEU A 1169 16.98 25.28 -14.08
C LEU A 1169 16.51 26.64 -13.54
N THR A 1170 16.81 27.72 -14.27
CA THR A 1170 16.60 29.10 -13.83
C THR A 1170 15.11 29.37 -13.55
N PRO A 1171 14.71 29.77 -12.33
CA PRO A 1171 13.37 30.25 -12.05
C PRO A 1171 13.19 31.70 -12.51
N ASP A 1172 11.96 32.05 -12.85
CA ASP A 1172 11.52 33.42 -13.12
C ASP A 1172 11.15 34.14 -11.82
N VAL A 1173 10.58 35.35 -11.95
CA VAL A 1173 10.16 36.17 -10.79
C VAL A 1173 8.98 35.59 -10.01
N ASN A 1174 8.33 34.56 -10.55
CA ASN A 1174 7.20 33.85 -9.93
C ASN A 1174 7.62 32.46 -9.43
N ASN A 1175 8.93 32.19 -9.34
CA ASN A 1175 9.50 30.89 -9.00
C ASN A 1175 9.08 29.75 -9.94
N GLN A 1176 8.76 30.05 -11.20
CA GLN A 1176 8.50 29.07 -12.26
C GLN A 1176 9.70 28.95 -13.17
N ARG A 1177 9.97 27.76 -13.71
CA ARG A 1177 11.10 27.56 -14.62
C ARG A 1177 11.06 28.46 -15.86
N LEU A 1178 12.07 29.29 -16.04
CA LEU A 1178 12.18 30.28 -17.12
C LEU A 1178 12.51 29.65 -18.48
N HIS A 1179 13.18 28.50 -18.51
CA HIS A 1179 13.61 27.83 -19.74
C HIS A 1179 13.30 26.35 -19.68
N ILE A 1180 12.53 25.85 -20.63
CA ILE A 1180 12.32 24.42 -20.84
C ILE A 1180 12.02 24.19 -22.31
N SER A 1181 12.67 23.19 -22.89
CA SER A 1181 12.43 22.79 -24.28
C SER A 1181 11.43 21.63 -24.30
N HIS A 1182 10.71 21.48 -25.41
CA HIS A 1182 9.74 20.40 -25.59
C HIS A 1182 10.11 19.52 -26.78
N ASP A 1183 10.18 18.23 -26.54
CA ASP A 1183 10.28 17.23 -27.59
C ASP A 1183 8.89 16.95 -28.17
N VAL A 1184 8.79 17.04 -29.50
CA VAL A 1184 7.57 16.75 -30.26
C VAL A 1184 7.68 15.34 -30.81
N TRP A 1185 6.79 14.47 -30.36
CA TRP A 1185 6.71 13.07 -30.75
C TRP A 1185 5.51 12.83 -31.66
N SER A 1186 5.66 11.91 -32.59
CA SER A 1186 4.54 11.38 -33.38
C SER A 1186 4.70 9.87 -33.59
N ILE A 1187 3.61 9.20 -33.92
CA ILE A 1187 3.63 7.76 -34.17
C ILE A 1187 4.05 7.50 -35.62
N VAL A 1188 5.13 6.73 -35.79
CA VAL A 1188 5.63 6.31 -37.11
C VAL A 1188 5.93 4.83 -37.07
N GLY A 1189 5.19 4.06 -37.87
CA GLY A 1189 5.36 2.60 -37.92
C GLY A 1189 4.88 1.88 -36.65
N GLY A 1190 3.94 2.47 -35.91
CA GLY A 1190 3.41 1.91 -34.67
C GLY A 1190 4.23 2.23 -33.41
N GLU A 1191 5.25 3.09 -33.51
CA GLU A 1191 6.09 3.49 -32.38
C GLU A 1191 6.19 5.01 -32.28
N TRP A 1192 6.35 5.53 -31.06
CA TRP A 1192 6.70 6.93 -30.84
C TRP A 1192 8.08 7.24 -31.42
N ARG A 1193 8.15 8.27 -32.26
CA ARG A 1193 9.39 8.78 -32.85
C ARG A 1193 9.50 10.28 -32.63
N LEU A 1194 10.65 10.70 -32.09
CA LEU A 1194 10.99 12.10 -31.94
C LEU A 1194 11.06 12.76 -33.33
N GLN A 1195 10.29 13.82 -33.52
CA GLN A 1195 10.25 14.57 -34.78
C GLN A 1195 11.18 15.78 -34.73
N LYS A 1196 11.08 16.56 -33.65
CA LYS A 1196 11.84 17.78 -33.43
C LYS A 1196 11.80 18.18 -31.96
N THR A 1197 12.71 19.05 -31.55
CA THR A 1197 12.71 19.71 -30.25
C THR A 1197 12.43 21.20 -30.45
N ILE A 1198 11.47 21.74 -29.72
CA ILE A 1198 11.14 23.17 -29.68
C ILE A 1198 11.88 23.77 -28.47
N PRO A 1199 12.77 24.76 -28.68
CA PRO A 1199 13.65 25.28 -27.63
C PRO A 1199 12.94 26.14 -26.59
#